data_AF-A0A401R7J5-F1
#
_entry.id   AF-A0A401R7J5-F1
#
_cell.length_a   1.000
_cell.length_b   1.000
_cell.length_c   1.000
_cell.angle_alpha   90.00
_cell.angle_beta   90.00
_cell.angle_gamma   90.00
#
_symmetry.space_group_name_H-M   'P 1'
#
loop_
_entity.id
_entity.type
_entity.pdbx_description
1 polymer ?
#
loop_
_entity_poly.entity_id
_entity_poly.type
_entity_poly.pdbx_seq_one_letter_code
_entity_poly.pdbx_strand_id
1 'polypeptide(L)'
;MVDRLRRTLSGVLKLSAAQIDSRTQLDQYGIDSVMIMEVNSLLGRDFTGLRGTLLFEYRTVQDLAGYLVREHLDDVRRLVGDQGAPTAPTAPAAVAAPAAVSVPVPQPTTAAPAPSPRTPDDDPIAIIGMSGRYPQARNLEEFWDNLRQGRDCVTEVPADRWDAEALYDPDPDAPGKSYGRHGGFLSDVDAFDSLFFALSPRQAKSMDPQERLFLQTAWSALEDAGYRLDALPRPRYGDEGRDVGVFVGVMWDDYAMLGAEESFKGNHVVAMANRASIANQVSYFGDFRGPSVVIDTACSASLVALHAACESLRRDECAYALAGGVNVSAHPLKYVHLSRKKMLSTDGRCRSFGAGGNGYVPGEGVGAVVLKRLSRALADGDQVHAVIRATAVNHGGRTNGFTVPNPKAQQALVEEALAKAGLSARDIGCIEAHGTGTALGDPIEHTGLVDAFARHTSDRAFCALGSVKSVIGHLEGAAGIAGVTKAVLQLRHGELVPSLHAAELNPIIDFAESPFRVQREAAEWPREAGRPRRAGVSSFGAGGTNAHVILEEFVPERRAQTPGTGSAELVVLSARDEERLRAYADELAGFLERAERRGNAPTLAEVAHTLQTGREAFAERLAFTATDVPAAAATLAAFARGEAVTGLARGTAGHHAALADLFTHGAGGGDFVRGLARAGQVDKLAGLWVTGVELDWDALALERTDRPRTVSLPTYPFAPERHWLTRTPPGGPAAPSAVTATAVAPAATTPAAEVRGGELPLTLRPADPLVADHVVSGRTILPGAGYLDLVLDAVGARDGDRVIDDVYWLTPVVVADAPEELVVALQEADGARRFEVRGVHRAAGTAAPVHARGVLVPADRAPRPRRSPSATSRTPARPS
;
A
#
# COMPACT_ATOMS: atom_id res chain seq x y z
N MET A 1 -11.54 51.51 -0.81
CA MET A 1 -11.87 50.07 -0.99
C MET A 1 -11.89 49.30 0.33
N VAL A 2 -10.83 49.35 1.15
CA VAL A 2 -10.75 48.67 2.46
C VAL A 2 -11.99 48.92 3.34
N ASP A 3 -12.43 50.18 3.50
CA ASP A 3 -13.61 50.50 4.33
C ASP A 3 -14.93 49.98 3.75
N ARG A 4 -14.99 49.72 2.45
CA ARG A 4 -16.16 49.09 1.82
C ARG A 4 -16.19 47.60 2.15
N LEU A 5 -15.06 46.91 2.02
CA LEU A 5 -14.93 45.51 2.41
C LEU A 5 -15.17 45.30 3.91
N ARG A 6 -14.67 46.20 4.77
CA ARG A 6 -14.99 46.17 6.22
C ARG A 6 -16.49 46.24 6.48
N ARG A 7 -17.23 47.06 5.73
CA ARG A 7 -18.70 47.14 5.84
C ARG A 7 -19.39 45.88 5.33
N THR A 8 -18.94 45.31 4.23
CA THR A 8 -19.47 44.03 3.71
C THR A 8 -19.25 42.90 4.73
N LEU A 9 -18.05 42.80 5.29
CA LEU A 9 -17.70 41.82 6.31
C LEU A 9 -18.42 42.07 7.64
N SER A 10 -18.65 43.33 8.01
CA SER A 10 -19.38 43.72 9.23
C SER A 10 -20.79 43.12 9.26
N GLY A 11 -21.47 43.07 8.12
CA GLY A 11 -22.80 42.45 8.01
C GLY A 11 -22.79 40.94 8.27
N VAL A 12 -21.80 40.23 7.73
CA VAL A 12 -21.70 38.75 7.83
C VAL A 12 -21.14 38.32 9.19
N LEU A 13 -20.08 38.98 9.66
CA LEU A 13 -19.40 38.63 10.91
C LEU A 13 -20.15 39.11 12.16
N LYS A 14 -21.21 39.92 11.99
CA LYS A 14 -21.95 40.57 13.09
C LYS A 14 -21.04 41.39 14.04
N LEU A 15 -19.89 41.85 13.53
CA LEU A 15 -18.96 42.76 14.18
C LEU A 15 -19.14 44.15 13.59
N SER A 16 -18.90 45.22 14.37
CA SER A 16 -18.88 46.57 13.78
C SER A 16 -17.69 46.73 12.84
N ALA A 17 -17.83 47.54 11.78
CA ALA A 17 -16.73 47.78 10.82
C ALA A 17 -15.46 48.34 11.49
N ALA A 18 -15.57 49.01 12.63
CA ALA A 18 -14.43 49.51 13.41
C ALA A 18 -13.67 48.41 14.17
N GLN A 19 -14.32 47.28 14.47
CA GLN A 19 -13.71 46.11 15.11
C GLN A 19 -12.97 45.21 14.11
N ILE A 20 -13.14 45.44 12.81
CA ILE A 20 -12.48 44.69 11.74
C ILE A 20 -11.20 45.42 11.33
N ASP A 21 -10.07 45.04 11.91
CA ASP A 21 -8.76 45.51 11.48
C ASP A 21 -8.46 44.96 10.07
N SER A 22 -7.89 45.80 9.21
CA SER A 22 -7.67 45.43 7.81
C SER A 22 -6.46 44.53 7.60
N ARG A 23 -5.56 44.46 8.57
CA ARG A 23 -4.33 43.64 8.55
C ARG A 23 -4.48 42.35 9.36
N THR A 24 -5.51 42.26 10.18
CA THR A 24 -5.82 41.02 10.91
C THR A 24 -6.35 39.97 9.94
N GLN A 25 -5.94 38.72 10.16
CA GLN A 25 -6.39 37.60 9.36
C GLN A 25 -7.87 37.32 9.61
N LEU A 26 -8.61 36.98 8.54
CA LEU A 26 -10.06 36.82 8.58
C LEU A 26 -10.51 35.65 9.48
N ASP A 27 -9.66 34.64 9.68
CA ASP A 27 -9.89 33.51 10.59
C ASP A 27 -9.99 33.90 12.07
N GLN A 28 -9.28 34.95 12.48
CA GLN A 28 -9.34 35.47 13.86
C GLN A 28 -10.70 36.07 14.19
N TYR A 29 -11.51 36.37 13.18
CA TYR A 29 -12.89 36.81 13.32
C TYR A 29 -13.91 35.66 13.30
N GLY A 30 -13.45 34.41 13.27
CA GLY A 30 -14.32 33.23 13.28
C GLY A 30 -15.04 32.99 11.96
N ILE A 31 -14.47 33.45 10.83
CA ILE A 31 -15.07 33.22 9.52
C ILE A 31 -15.03 31.72 9.16
N ASP A 32 -16.19 31.15 8.85
CA ASP A 32 -16.31 29.77 8.38
C ASP A 32 -16.64 29.69 6.87
N SER A 33 -16.72 28.48 6.34
CA SER A 33 -17.02 28.23 4.93
C SER A 33 -18.37 28.79 4.47
N VAL A 34 -19.39 28.82 5.33
CA VAL A 34 -20.72 29.36 5.00
C VAL A 34 -20.64 30.88 4.90
N MET A 35 -19.98 31.51 5.88
CA MET A 35 -19.72 32.95 5.87
C MET A 35 -18.88 33.36 4.66
N ILE A 36 -17.88 32.56 4.27
CA ILE A 36 -17.09 32.81 3.05
C ILE A 36 -17.96 32.79 1.80
N MET A 37 -18.86 31.80 1.66
CA MET A 37 -19.78 31.74 0.53
C MET A 37 -20.73 32.93 0.50
N GLU A 38 -21.23 33.36 1.66
CA GLU A 38 -22.09 34.55 1.76
C GLU A 38 -21.34 35.83 1.36
N VAL A 39 -20.11 36.02 1.87
CA VAL A 39 -19.29 37.18 1.49
C VAL A 39 -18.97 37.16 -0.01
N ASN A 40 -18.63 36.01 -0.59
CA ASN A 40 -18.38 35.89 -2.03
C ASN A 40 -19.64 36.21 -2.85
N SER A 41 -20.83 35.77 -2.41
CA SER A 41 -22.10 36.12 -3.05
C SER A 41 -22.36 37.64 -3.00
N LEU A 42 -22.06 38.28 -1.88
CA LEU A 42 -22.18 39.74 -1.74
C LEU A 42 -21.19 40.48 -2.63
N LEU A 43 -19.93 40.02 -2.71
CA LEU A 43 -18.91 40.62 -3.57
C LEU A 43 -19.19 40.38 -5.06
N GLY A 44 -19.73 39.22 -5.44
CA GLY A 44 -20.08 38.89 -6.82
C GLY A 44 -21.19 39.78 -7.41
N ARG A 45 -21.98 40.47 -6.58
CA ARG A 45 -22.93 41.50 -7.04
C ARG A 45 -22.24 42.77 -7.54
N ASP A 46 -21.09 43.07 -6.95
CA ASP A 46 -20.36 44.31 -7.18
C ASP A 46 -19.27 44.16 -8.26
N PHE A 47 -18.70 42.96 -8.36
CA PHE A 47 -17.55 42.63 -9.22
C PHE A 47 -17.89 41.44 -10.11
N THR A 48 -17.86 41.65 -11.42
CA THR A 48 -18.16 40.60 -12.39
C THR A 48 -16.97 39.68 -12.59
N GLY A 49 -17.19 38.36 -12.63
CA GLY A 49 -16.14 37.36 -12.87
C GLY A 49 -15.23 37.08 -11.66
N LEU A 50 -15.66 37.41 -10.43
CA LEU A 50 -14.92 37.03 -9.24
C LEU A 50 -14.86 35.51 -9.05
N ARG A 51 -13.67 35.01 -8.71
CA ARG A 51 -13.45 33.62 -8.35
C ARG A 51 -14.11 33.30 -7.01
N GLY A 52 -14.79 32.16 -6.89
CA GLY A 52 -15.40 31.71 -5.64
C GLY A 52 -14.40 31.36 -4.52
N THR A 53 -13.10 31.38 -4.81
CA THR A 53 -12.00 31.00 -3.90
C THR A 53 -11.26 32.19 -3.27
N LEU A 54 -11.67 33.43 -3.57
CA LEU A 54 -11.00 34.68 -3.17
C LEU A 54 -10.58 34.78 -1.70
N LEU A 55 -11.47 34.43 -0.77
CA LEU A 55 -11.21 34.54 0.67
C LEU A 55 -10.28 33.45 1.23
N PHE A 56 -9.95 32.44 0.41
CA PHE A 56 -8.89 31.48 0.72
C PHE A 56 -7.53 31.94 0.17
N GLU A 57 -7.54 32.74 -0.89
CA GLU A 57 -6.34 33.34 -1.50
C GLU A 57 -5.86 34.59 -0.74
N TYR A 58 -6.79 35.45 -0.32
CA TYR A 58 -6.52 36.74 0.33
C TYR A 58 -7.07 36.75 1.75
N ARG A 59 -6.16 36.72 2.72
CA ARG A 59 -6.48 36.41 4.13
C ARG A 59 -6.76 37.63 5.00
N THR A 60 -6.51 38.82 4.48
CA THR A 60 -6.79 40.08 5.17
C THR A 60 -7.63 40.97 4.28
N VAL A 61 -8.36 41.91 4.89
CA VAL A 61 -9.14 42.91 4.14
C VAL A 61 -8.21 43.76 3.26
N GLN A 62 -6.99 44.00 3.72
CA GLN A 62 -5.97 44.73 2.98
C GLN A 62 -5.55 43.98 1.71
N ASP A 63 -5.27 42.68 1.81
CA ASP A 63 -4.82 41.87 0.68
C ASP A 63 -5.93 41.73 -0.37
N LEU A 64 -7.17 41.49 0.08
CA LEU A 64 -8.34 41.42 -0.78
C LEU A 64 -8.61 42.76 -1.49
N ALA A 65 -8.50 43.88 -0.76
CA ALA A 65 -8.60 45.20 -1.37
C ALA A 65 -7.52 45.42 -2.43
N GLY A 66 -6.28 45.00 -2.14
CA GLY A 66 -5.16 45.08 -3.08
C GLY A 66 -5.41 44.28 -4.35
N TYR A 67 -5.94 43.06 -4.24
CA TYR A 67 -6.33 42.25 -5.38
C TYR A 67 -7.42 42.93 -6.22
N LEU A 68 -8.52 43.36 -5.59
CA LEU A 68 -9.64 43.98 -6.31
C LEU A 68 -9.21 45.27 -7.03
N VAL A 69 -8.30 46.05 -6.44
CA VAL A 69 -7.74 47.25 -7.09
C VAL A 69 -6.87 46.89 -8.30
N ARG A 70 -6.13 45.79 -8.27
CA ARG A 70 -5.26 45.38 -9.40
C ARG A 70 -6.03 44.73 -10.53
N GLU A 71 -6.88 43.76 -10.21
CA GLU A 71 -7.51 42.87 -11.19
C GLU A 71 -8.92 43.31 -11.60
N HIS A 72 -9.59 44.14 -10.78
CA HIS A 72 -10.96 44.60 -11.03
C HIS A 72 -11.06 46.13 -10.93
N LEU A 73 -10.05 46.84 -11.45
CA LEU A 73 -9.89 48.29 -11.29
C LEU A 73 -11.13 49.09 -11.77
N ASP A 74 -11.74 48.69 -12.88
CA ASP A 74 -12.90 49.39 -13.43
C ASP A 74 -14.16 49.22 -12.56
N ASP A 75 -14.37 48.03 -12.01
CA ASP A 75 -15.43 47.79 -11.02
C ASP A 75 -15.15 48.59 -9.74
N VAL A 76 -13.90 48.61 -9.25
CA VAL A 76 -13.50 49.41 -8.08
C VAL A 76 -13.76 50.91 -8.31
N ARG A 77 -13.41 51.44 -9.49
CA ARG A 77 -13.67 52.84 -9.86
C ARG A 77 -15.17 53.15 -9.86
N ARG A 78 -16.00 52.26 -10.40
CA ARG A 78 -17.46 52.37 -10.37
C ARG A 78 -18.01 52.41 -8.94
N LEU A 79 -17.45 51.61 -8.04
CA LEU A 79 -17.98 51.38 -6.71
C LEU A 79 -17.52 52.39 -5.65
N VAL A 80 -16.30 52.91 -5.79
CA VAL A 80 -15.71 53.88 -4.86
C VAL A 80 -15.89 55.33 -5.36
N GLY A 81 -16.28 55.50 -6.64
CA GLY A 81 -16.35 56.78 -7.32
C GLY A 81 -14.97 57.24 -7.78
N ASP A 82 -14.89 57.85 -8.97
CA ASP A 82 -13.64 58.42 -9.49
C ASP A 82 -13.31 59.71 -8.72
N GLN A 83 -12.70 59.54 -7.54
CA GLN A 83 -11.99 60.63 -6.89
C GLN A 83 -10.65 60.73 -7.62
N GLY A 84 -10.60 61.59 -8.63
CA GLY A 84 -9.42 61.82 -9.46
C GLY A 84 -8.13 61.84 -8.63
N ALA A 85 -7.10 61.19 -9.16
CA ALA A 85 -5.81 61.05 -8.49
C ALA A 85 -5.32 62.40 -7.93
N PRO A 86 -4.85 62.47 -6.67
CA PRO A 86 -4.03 63.58 -6.25
C PRO A 86 -2.77 63.57 -7.11
N THR A 87 -2.51 64.67 -7.79
CA THR A 87 -1.25 64.92 -8.49
C THR A 87 -0.09 64.66 -7.54
N ALA A 88 0.78 63.71 -7.91
CA ALA A 88 2.00 63.42 -7.18
C ALA A 88 2.89 64.68 -7.13
N PRO A 89 3.52 64.99 -5.98
CA PRO A 89 4.51 66.05 -5.92
C PRO A 89 5.75 65.65 -6.73
N THR A 90 6.23 66.61 -7.50
CA THR A 90 7.41 66.53 -8.36
C THR A 90 8.65 66.16 -7.54
N ALA A 91 9.32 65.05 -7.88
CA ALA A 91 10.62 64.72 -7.33
C ALA A 91 11.72 65.61 -7.97
N PRO A 92 12.75 66.04 -7.21
CA PRO A 92 13.87 66.79 -7.79
C PRO A 92 14.83 65.89 -8.58
N ALA A 93 15.51 66.52 -9.52
CA ALA A 93 16.39 65.93 -10.51
C ALA A 93 17.69 65.32 -9.96
N ALA A 94 18.05 64.19 -10.57
CA ALA A 94 19.37 63.72 -11.02
C ALA A 94 20.59 63.72 -10.08
N VAL A 95 21.18 62.52 -9.93
CA VAL A 95 22.64 62.33 -10.04
C VAL A 95 22.89 61.15 -10.98
N ALA A 96 23.83 61.34 -11.93
CA ALA A 96 24.12 60.44 -13.03
C ALA A 96 25.33 59.52 -12.79
N ALA A 97 25.30 58.39 -13.53
CA ALA A 97 26.42 57.64 -14.13
C ALA A 97 27.23 56.65 -13.24
N PRO A 98 27.75 55.52 -13.79
CA PRO A 98 28.14 55.36 -15.20
C PRO A 98 27.60 54.15 -15.96
N ALA A 99 27.72 54.31 -17.28
CA ALA A 99 27.31 53.42 -18.35
C ALA A 99 28.06 52.08 -18.34
N ALA A 100 27.30 51.00 -18.51
CA ALA A 100 27.82 49.72 -18.95
C ALA A 100 27.48 49.52 -20.43
N VAL A 101 28.50 49.14 -21.18
CA VAL A 101 28.56 48.96 -22.63
C VAL A 101 27.52 47.94 -23.09
N SER A 102 26.70 48.33 -24.06
CA SER A 102 25.79 47.45 -24.78
C SER A 102 26.56 46.54 -25.74
N VAL A 103 26.58 45.24 -25.44
CA VAL A 103 27.00 44.19 -26.39
C VAL A 103 25.76 43.66 -27.10
N PRO A 104 25.77 43.49 -28.44
CA PRO A 104 24.59 43.01 -29.17
C PRO A 104 24.30 41.55 -28.83
N VAL A 105 23.06 41.27 -28.42
CA VAL A 105 22.55 39.90 -28.27
C VAL A 105 22.29 39.32 -29.67
N PRO A 106 22.87 38.17 -30.05
CA PRO A 106 22.55 37.52 -31.32
C PRO A 106 21.15 36.88 -31.23
N GLN A 107 20.35 37.07 -32.27
CA GLN A 107 19.09 36.35 -32.44
C GLN A 107 19.36 34.84 -32.56
N PRO A 108 18.63 33.95 -31.86
CA PRO A 108 18.76 32.51 -32.07
C PRO A 108 18.03 32.11 -33.34
N THR A 109 18.81 31.78 -34.37
CA THR A 109 18.40 30.91 -35.48
C THR A 109 18.15 29.49 -34.98
N THR A 110 17.16 28.86 -35.58
CA THR A 110 16.78 27.43 -35.49
C THR A 110 17.96 26.45 -35.55
N ALA A 111 18.19 25.72 -34.46
CA ALA A 111 18.75 24.36 -34.44
C ALA A 111 18.43 23.69 -33.09
N ALA A 112 17.92 22.45 -33.13
CA ALA A 112 17.69 21.66 -31.92
C ALA A 112 19.03 21.37 -31.23
N PRO A 113 19.18 21.61 -29.91
CA PRO A 113 20.42 21.31 -29.22
C PRO A 113 20.56 19.80 -29.01
N ALA A 114 21.72 19.26 -29.35
CA ALA A 114 22.13 17.92 -28.97
C ALA A 114 22.19 17.81 -27.42
N PRO A 115 21.90 16.65 -26.83
CA PRO A 115 21.83 16.51 -25.38
C PRO A 115 23.20 16.72 -24.75
N SER A 116 23.31 17.72 -23.87
CA SER A 116 24.43 17.85 -22.94
C SER A 116 24.49 16.63 -22.00
N PRO A 117 25.69 16.17 -21.58
CA PRO A 117 25.81 15.08 -20.63
C PRO A 117 25.13 15.46 -19.31
N ARG A 118 24.10 14.70 -18.93
CA ARG A 118 23.34 14.89 -17.69
C ARG A 118 24.21 14.60 -16.48
N THR A 119 24.15 15.44 -15.46
CA THR A 119 24.76 15.18 -14.15
C THR A 119 24.01 14.05 -13.42
N PRO A 120 24.66 13.29 -12.52
CA PRO A 120 24.03 12.19 -11.77
C PRO A 120 22.77 12.57 -10.98
N ASP A 121 22.62 13.85 -10.59
CA ASP A 121 21.45 14.39 -9.89
C ASP A 121 20.19 14.52 -10.78
N ASP A 122 20.34 14.48 -12.11
CA ASP A 122 19.24 14.64 -13.08
C ASP A 122 18.71 13.30 -13.63
N ASP A 123 19.16 12.15 -13.10
CA ASP A 123 18.69 10.84 -13.54
C ASP A 123 17.24 10.60 -13.07
N PRO A 124 16.26 10.50 -14.00
CA PRO A 124 14.87 10.26 -13.64
C PRO A 124 14.67 8.89 -12.97
N ILE A 125 13.52 8.68 -12.35
CA ILE A 125 13.18 7.38 -11.74
C ILE A 125 12.22 6.63 -12.67
N ALA A 126 12.55 5.40 -13.02
CA ALA A 126 11.70 4.50 -13.78
C ALA A 126 10.76 3.71 -12.85
N ILE A 127 9.50 3.58 -13.25
CA ILE A 127 8.58 2.57 -12.71
C ILE A 127 8.80 1.30 -13.54
N ILE A 128 9.45 0.30 -12.95
CA ILE A 128 9.84 -0.94 -13.64
C ILE A 128 8.90 -2.12 -13.40
N GLY A 129 8.04 -2.03 -12.38
CA GLY A 129 6.94 -2.97 -12.16
C GLY A 129 5.83 -2.32 -11.34
N MET A 130 4.63 -2.86 -11.43
CA MET A 130 3.45 -2.34 -10.76
C MET A 130 2.41 -3.44 -10.49
N SER A 131 1.75 -3.35 -9.34
CA SER A 131 0.60 -4.19 -9.02
C SER A 131 -0.44 -3.41 -8.20
N GLY A 132 -1.69 -3.83 -8.26
CA GLY A 132 -2.74 -3.26 -7.43
C GLY A 132 -4.07 -4.00 -7.53
N ARG A 133 -4.85 -3.89 -6.46
CA ARG A 133 -6.23 -4.36 -6.35
C ARG A 133 -7.12 -3.18 -6.00
N TYR A 134 -8.22 -3.04 -6.74
CA TYR A 134 -9.13 -1.91 -6.63
C TYR A 134 -10.59 -2.42 -6.62
N PRO A 135 -11.57 -1.59 -6.23
CA PRO A 135 -12.97 -1.99 -6.19
C PRO A 135 -13.43 -2.56 -7.54
N GLN A 136 -14.03 -3.75 -7.50
CA GLN A 136 -14.44 -4.53 -8.69
C GLN A 136 -13.31 -4.85 -9.70
N ALA A 137 -12.04 -4.82 -9.27
CA ALA A 137 -10.88 -5.17 -10.09
C ALA A 137 -9.79 -5.89 -9.27
N ARG A 138 -9.59 -7.18 -9.56
CA ARG A 138 -8.61 -8.04 -8.89
C ARG A 138 -7.19 -7.82 -9.40
N ASN A 139 -7.03 -7.21 -10.56
CA ASN A 139 -5.76 -6.90 -11.19
C ASN A 139 -5.88 -5.64 -12.06
N LEU A 140 -4.76 -5.21 -12.64
CA LEU A 140 -4.68 -3.98 -13.41
C LEU A 140 -5.37 -4.04 -14.78
N GLU A 141 -5.57 -5.25 -15.34
CA GLU A 141 -6.32 -5.44 -16.59
C GLU A 141 -7.81 -5.17 -16.37
N GLU A 142 -8.40 -5.78 -15.34
CA GLU A 142 -9.78 -5.51 -14.93
C GLU A 142 -9.96 -4.04 -14.53
N PHE A 143 -8.97 -3.46 -13.84
CA PHE A 143 -9.02 -2.06 -13.46
C PHE A 143 -9.02 -1.14 -14.68
N TRP A 144 -8.15 -1.40 -15.67
CA TRP A 144 -8.13 -0.66 -16.93
C TRP A 144 -9.46 -0.79 -17.68
N ASP A 145 -10.01 -2.00 -17.77
CA ASP A 145 -11.29 -2.22 -18.45
C ASP A 145 -12.43 -1.46 -17.75
N ASN A 146 -12.45 -1.44 -16.40
CA ASN A 146 -13.42 -0.65 -15.62
C ASN A 146 -13.28 0.86 -15.88
N LEU A 147 -12.04 1.38 -15.84
CA LEU A 147 -11.74 2.78 -16.10
C LEU A 147 -12.18 3.19 -17.51
N ARG A 148 -11.78 2.41 -18.53
CA ARG A 148 -12.08 2.68 -19.93
C ARG A 148 -13.59 2.65 -20.22
N GLN A 149 -14.32 1.75 -19.57
CA GLN A 149 -15.79 1.67 -19.68
C GLN A 149 -16.52 2.78 -18.90
N GLY A 150 -15.82 3.54 -18.04
CA GLY A 150 -16.45 4.49 -17.14
C GLY A 150 -17.37 3.81 -16.12
N ARG A 151 -16.98 2.63 -15.61
CA ARG A 151 -17.77 1.87 -14.63
C ARG A 151 -17.73 2.56 -13.27
N ASP A 152 -18.89 2.82 -12.68
CA ASP A 152 -19.00 3.21 -11.27
C ASP A 152 -18.83 1.97 -10.39
N CYS A 153 -17.72 1.91 -9.64
CA CYS A 153 -17.36 0.76 -8.81
C CYS A 153 -17.80 0.93 -7.34
N VAL A 154 -18.58 1.96 -7.02
CA VAL A 154 -19.10 2.21 -5.67
C VAL A 154 -20.38 1.41 -5.43
N THR A 155 -20.40 0.64 -4.34
CA THR A 155 -21.54 -0.16 -3.91
C THR A 155 -22.02 0.27 -2.52
N GLU A 156 -23.11 -0.31 -2.03
CA GLU A 156 -23.39 -0.30 -0.59
C GLU A 156 -22.32 -1.10 0.17
N VAL A 157 -22.21 -0.87 1.48
CA VAL A 157 -21.36 -1.65 2.38
C VAL A 157 -21.74 -3.14 2.27
N PRO A 158 -20.76 -4.04 1.99
CA PRO A 158 -21.02 -5.47 1.92
C PRO A 158 -21.54 -6.04 3.25
N ALA A 159 -22.54 -6.94 3.17
CA ALA A 159 -23.22 -7.50 4.34
C ALA A 159 -22.31 -8.37 5.24
N ASP A 160 -21.20 -8.87 4.71
CA ASP A 160 -20.17 -9.62 5.44
C ASP A 160 -19.25 -8.71 6.28
N ARG A 161 -19.28 -7.38 6.10
CA ARG A 161 -18.52 -6.42 6.92
C ARG A 161 -19.27 -6.05 8.20
N TRP A 162 -20.38 -5.35 8.05
CA TRP A 162 -21.30 -4.95 9.13
C TRP A 162 -22.69 -4.61 8.56
N ASP A 163 -23.68 -4.57 9.45
CA ASP A 163 -25.04 -4.12 9.10
C ASP A 163 -25.07 -2.61 8.89
N ALA A 164 -25.10 -2.19 7.62
CA ALA A 164 -25.08 -0.79 7.23
C ALA A 164 -26.40 -0.08 7.51
N GLU A 165 -27.53 -0.79 7.39
CA GLU A 165 -28.86 -0.24 7.64
C GLU A 165 -29.05 0.02 9.14
N ALA A 166 -28.55 -0.87 10.01
CA ALA A 166 -28.55 -0.64 11.45
C ALA A 166 -27.68 0.54 11.87
N LEU A 167 -26.62 0.87 11.12
CA LEU A 167 -25.73 2.00 11.39
C LEU A 167 -26.25 3.31 10.80
N TYR A 168 -27.10 3.25 9.78
CA TYR A 168 -27.51 4.40 8.99
C TYR A 168 -28.46 5.33 9.77
N ASP A 169 -28.19 6.63 9.69
CA ASP A 169 -29.11 7.69 10.07
C ASP A 169 -28.87 8.91 9.15
N PRO A 170 -29.89 9.46 8.49
CA PRO A 170 -29.71 10.63 7.62
C PRO A 170 -29.30 11.90 8.37
N ASP A 171 -29.51 11.98 9.69
CA ASP A 171 -29.04 13.09 10.51
C ASP A 171 -27.52 12.96 10.79
N PRO A 172 -26.67 13.85 10.26
CA PRO A 172 -25.23 13.80 10.53
C PRO A 172 -24.87 14.02 12.01
N ASP A 173 -25.80 14.57 12.80
CA ASP A 173 -25.60 14.84 14.21
C ASP A 173 -26.10 13.68 15.12
N ALA A 174 -26.66 12.61 14.55
CA ALA A 174 -27.09 11.40 15.25
C ALA A 174 -25.94 10.66 15.99
N PRO A 175 -26.05 10.40 17.31
CA PRO A 175 -25.03 9.68 18.08
C PRO A 175 -24.77 8.24 17.63
N GLY A 176 -23.50 7.95 17.32
CA GLY A 176 -23.04 6.59 16.97
C GLY A 176 -23.53 6.09 15.61
N LYS A 177 -24.13 6.96 14.80
CA LYS A 177 -24.68 6.63 13.48
C LYS A 177 -23.84 7.21 12.35
N SER A 178 -24.09 6.73 11.14
CA SER A 178 -23.47 7.23 9.91
C SER A 178 -24.54 7.63 8.92
N TYR A 179 -24.40 8.79 8.27
CA TYR A 179 -25.26 9.15 7.14
C TYR A 179 -24.72 8.63 5.79
N GLY A 180 -23.56 7.96 5.80
CA GLY A 180 -23.03 7.23 4.65
C GLY A 180 -23.15 5.72 4.83
N ARG A 181 -23.50 5.04 3.73
CA ARG A 181 -23.59 3.58 3.63
C ARG A 181 -23.02 3.00 2.33
N HIS A 182 -22.31 3.83 1.56
CA HIS A 182 -21.70 3.46 0.29
C HIS A 182 -20.18 3.53 0.37
N GLY A 183 -19.51 2.74 -0.46
CA GLY A 183 -18.06 2.69 -0.57
C GLY A 183 -17.58 1.93 -1.80
N GLY A 184 -16.35 2.18 -2.23
CA GLY A 184 -15.65 1.26 -3.13
C GLY A 184 -14.99 0.15 -2.31
N PHE A 185 -15.45 -1.09 -2.41
CA PHE A 185 -14.94 -2.19 -1.57
C PHE A 185 -14.12 -3.20 -2.38
N LEU A 186 -13.05 -3.72 -1.76
CA LEU A 186 -12.35 -4.89 -2.27
C LEU A 186 -13.17 -6.15 -1.99
N SER A 187 -13.14 -7.10 -2.92
CA SER A 187 -13.56 -8.48 -2.64
C SER A 187 -12.45 -9.20 -1.87
N ASP A 188 -12.82 -10.20 -1.07
CA ASP A 188 -11.88 -11.16 -0.47
C ASP A 188 -10.76 -10.49 0.34
N VAL A 189 -11.12 -9.47 1.14
CA VAL A 189 -10.17 -8.71 1.99
C VAL A 189 -9.58 -9.59 3.10
N ASP A 190 -10.28 -10.67 3.44
CA ASP A 190 -9.88 -11.64 4.44
C ASP A 190 -9.04 -12.79 3.85
N ALA A 191 -8.90 -12.86 2.52
CA ALA A 191 -8.13 -13.89 1.82
C ALA A 191 -6.63 -13.59 1.82
N PHE A 192 -5.79 -14.55 2.22
CA PHE A 192 -4.34 -14.43 2.24
C PHE A 192 -3.64 -15.79 2.25
N ASP A 193 -2.55 -15.94 1.49
CA ASP A 193 -1.77 -17.17 1.43
C ASP A 193 -0.65 -17.17 2.48
N SER A 194 -0.98 -17.52 3.73
CA SER A 194 -0.02 -17.37 4.82
C SER A 194 1.21 -18.27 4.68
N LEU A 195 1.04 -19.49 4.15
CA LEU A 195 2.12 -20.47 4.01
C LEU A 195 3.10 -20.14 2.89
N PHE A 196 2.66 -19.42 1.86
CA PHE A 196 3.56 -18.80 0.89
C PHE A 196 4.55 -17.86 1.57
N PHE A 197 4.05 -16.99 2.46
CA PHE A 197 4.86 -16.00 3.16
C PHE A 197 5.54 -16.52 4.45
N ALA A 198 5.61 -17.85 4.63
CA ALA A 198 6.16 -18.50 5.83
C ALA A 198 5.52 -18.03 7.16
N LEU A 199 4.23 -17.69 7.13
CA LEU A 199 3.44 -17.28 8.28
C LEU A 199 2.46 -18.38 8.67
N SER A 200 2.34 -18.64 9.98
CA SER A 200 1.34 -19.60 10.46
C SER A 200 -0.08 -19.05 10.24
N PRO A 201 -1.08 -19.90 9.94
CA PRO A 201 -2.47 -19.45 9.82
C PRO A 201 -3.02 -18.73 11.06
N ARG A 202 -2.50 -19.08 12.25
CA ARG A 202 -2.83 -18.41 13.51
C ARG A 202 -2.32 -16.97 13.54
N GLN A 203 -1.08 -16.75 13.11
CA GLN A 203 -0.49 -15.41 13.02
C GLN A 203 -1.23 -14.56 11.97
N ALA A 204 -1.52 -15.12 10.79
CA ALA A 204 -2.22 -14.42 9.72
C ALA A 204 -3.61 -13.91 10.13
N LYS A 205 -4.34 -14.62 11.01
CA LYS A 205 -5.63 -14.15 11.55
C LYS A 205 -5.50 -12.89 12.42
N SER A 206 -4.37 -12.71 13.08
CA SER A 206 -4.11 -11.53 13.92
C SER A 206 -3.53 -10.35 13.16
N MET A 207 -3.03 -10.55 11.93
CA MET A 207 -2.46 -9.50 11.09
C MET A 207 -3.56 -8.62 10.48
N ASP A 208 -3.30 -7.31 10.44
CA ASP A 208 -4.13 -6.36 9.71
C ASP A 208 -4.28 -6.83 8.24
N PRO A 209 -5.49 -6.90 7.67
CA PRO A 209 -5.69 -7.11 6.23
C PRO A 209 -4.84 -6.19 5.35
N GLN A 210 -4.56 -4.96 5.79
CA GLN A 210 -3.71 -4.01 5.08
C GLN A 210 -2.26 -4.54 4.92
N GLU A 211 -1.71 -5.17 5.96
CA GLU A 211 -0.39 -5.81 5.94
C GLU A 211 -0.36 -6.98 4.96
N ARG A 212 -1.39 -7.84 5.02
CA ARG A 212 -1.52 -9.02 4.17
C ARG A 212 -1.66 -8.68 2.69
N LEU A 213 -2.54 -7.74 2.37
CA LEU A 213 -2.77 -7.27 1.00
C LEU A 213 -1.53 -6.57 0.43
N PHE A 214 -0.85 -5.75 1.23
CA PHE A 214 0.35 -5.06 0.77
C PHE A 214 1.50 -6.05 0.51
N LEU A 215 1.65 -7.08 1.35
CA LEU A 215 2.67 -8.12 1.16
C LEU A 215 2.49 -8.89 -0.14
N GLN A 216 1.26 -9.31 -0.47
CA GLN A 216 0.94 -9.91 -1.78
C GLN A 216 1.18 -8.94 -2.94
N THR A 217 0.77 -7.67 -2.79
CA THR A 217 0.91 -6.67 -3.84
C THR A 217 2.37 -6.34 -4.12
N ALA A 218 3.22 -6.28 -3.08
CA ALA A 218 4.66 -6.05 -3.22
C ALA A 218 5.34 -7.21 -3.98
N TRP A 219 4.99 -8.46 -3.66
CA TRP A 219 5.45 -9.62 -4.40
C TRP A 219 5.04 -9.54 -5.88
N SER A 220 3.76 -9.33 -6.16
CA SER A 220 3.25 -9.22 -7.51
C SER A 220 3.91 -8.08 -8.31
N ALA A 221 4.25 -6.95 -7.65
CA ALA A 221 4.95 -5.86 -8.31
C ALA A 221 6.40 -6.22 -8.69
N LEU A 222 7.08 -7.04 -7.88
CA LEU A 222 8.41 -7.58 -8.22
C LEU A 222 8.35 -8.59 -9.37
N GLU A 223 7.35 -9.46 -9.38
CA GLU A 223 7.13 -10.38 -10.51
C GLU A 223 6.74 -9.64 -11.80
N ASP A 224 5.94 -8.57 -11.72
CA ASP A 224 5.65 -7.71 -12.88
C ASP A 224 6.92 -7.01 -13.39
N ALA A 225 7.82 -6.61 -12.50
CA ALA A 225 9.14 -6.10 -12.86
C ALA A 225 10.09 -7.17 -13.45
N GLY A 226 9.73 -8.46 -13.33
CA GLY A 226 10.57 -9.58 -13.73
C GLY A 226 11.77 -9.84 -12.83
N TYR A 227 11.65 -9.55 -11.53
CA TYR A 227 12.72 -9.79 -10.55
C TYR A 227 12.38 -10.91 -9.58
N ARG A 228 13.32 -11.87 -9.49
CA ARG A 228 13.42 -12.82 -8.37
C ARG A 228 14.13 -12.16 -7.20
N LEU A 229 13.89 -12.65 -5.99
CA LEU A 229 14.48 -12.07 -4.78
C LEU A 229 16.01 -12.21 -4.77
N ASP A 230 16.55 -13.30 -5.31
CA ASP A 230 17.98 -13.55 -5.39
C ASP A 230 18.71 -12.82 -6.54
N ALA A 231 17.97 -12.35 -7.55
CA ALA A 231 18.49 -11.52 -8.63
C ALA A 231 18.68 -10.06 -8.22
N LEU A 232 18.07 -9.63 -7.12
CA LEU A 232 18.26 -8.30 -6.57
C LEU A 232 19.69 -8.14 -6.00
N PRO A 233 20.32 -6.96 -6.14
CA PRO A 233 21.68 -6.76 -5.68
C PRO A 233 21.77 -6.78 -4.16
N ARG A 234 22.96 -7.14 -3.65
CA ARG A 234 23.30 -6.98 -2.23
C ARG A 234 23.42 -5.49 -1.87
N PRO A 235 23.12 -5.11 -0.62
CA PRO A 235 23.31 -3.74 -0.15
C PRO A 235 24.78 -3.32 -0.25
N ARG A 236 24.99 -2.03 -0.44
CA ARG A 236 26.33 -1.42 -0.49
C ARG A 236 27.16 -1.65 0.78
N TYR A 237 26.49 -1.78 1.93
CA TYR A 237 27.11 -1.98 3.22
C TYR A 237 26.54 -3.25 3.89
N GLY A 238 27.43 -4.10 4.40
CA GLY A 238 27.09 -5.43 4.91
C GLY A 238 27.06 -6.49 3.81
N ASP A 239 27.17 -7.76 4.21
CA ASP A 239 27.36 -8.88 3.27
C ASP A 239 26.08 -9.71 3.03
N GLU A 240 24.94 -9.30 3.59
CA GLU A 240 23.68 -10.05 3.59
C GLU A 240 22.48 -9.22 3.11
N GLY A 241 21.42 -9.91 2.67
CA GLY A 241 20.18 -9.29 2.22
C GLY A 241 20.24 -8.67 0.83
N ARG A 242 19.24 -7.83 0.53
CA ARG A 242 19.03 -7.17 -0.76
C ARG A 242 18.84 -5.67 -0.61
N ASP A 243 19.33 -4.91 -1.59
CA ASP A 243 19.37 -3.44 -1.57
C ASP A 243 18.04 -2.80 -2.02
N VAL A 244 16.99 -3.05 -1.25
CA VAL A 244 15.63 -2.58 -1.53
C VAL A 244 15.09 -1.77 -0.36
N GLY A 245 14.57 -0.58 -0.63
CA GLY A 245 13.77 0.19 0.33
C GLY A 245 12.27 -0.08 0.15
N VAL A 246 11.48 0.04 1.22
CA VAL A 246 10.02 -0.16 1.24
C VAL A 246 9.34 1.04 1.89
N PHE A 247 8.47 1.72 1.14
CA PHE A 247 7.79 2.95 1.55
C PHE A 247 6.27 2.82 1.35
N VAL A 248 5.50 2.85 2.44
CA VAL A 248 4.07 2.55 2.37
C VAL A 248 3.23 3.66 2.98
N GLY A 249 2.27 4.16 2.21
CA GLY A 249 1.25 5.11 2.68
C GLY A 249 0.07 4.41 3.33
N VAL A 250 -0.24 4.75 4.58
CA VAL A 250 -1.34 4.17 5.37
C VAL A 250 -1.97 5.27 6.24
N MET A 251 -3.28 5.19 6.49
CA MET A 251 -3.99 6.19 7.31
C MET A 251 -4.78 5.58 8.48
N TRP A 252 -5.48 4.46 8.25
CA TRP A 252 -6.39 3.87 9.23
C TRP A 252 -5.80 2.66 9.96
N ASP A 253 -6.36 2.36 11.13
CA ASP A 253 -6.02 1.22 11.98
C ASP A 253 -7.30 0.52 12.47
N ASP A 254 -8.19 0.23 11.51
CA ASP A 254 -9.52 -0.29 11.78
C ASP A 254 -9.49 -1.69 12.41
N TYR A 255 -8.46 -2.48 12.09
CA TYR A 255 -8.35 -3.85 12.57
C TYR A 255 -7.97 -3.93 14.06
N ALA A 256 -7.12 -2.99 14.54
CA ALA A 256 -6.87 -2.84 15.97
C ALA A 256 -8.16 -2.50 16.74
N MET A 257 -9.00 -1.64 16.17
CA MET A 257 -10.29 -1.27 16.78
C MET A 257 -11.24 -2.47 16.86
N LEU A 258 -11.31 -3.28 15.80
CA LEU A 258 -12.08 -4.52 15.82
C LEU A 258 -11.57 -5.48 16.91
N GLY A 259 -10.25 -5.66 17.03
CA GLY A 259 -9.66 -6.52 18.07
C GLY A 259 -9.96 -6.03 19.50
N ALA A 260 -9.92 -4.71 19.72
CA ALA A 260 -10.29 -4.11 21.00
C ALA A 260 -11.78 -4.32 21.33
N GLU A 261 -12.67 -4.09 20.36
CA GLU A 261 -14.11 -4.29 20.51
C GLU A 261 -14.44 -5.75 20.88
N GLU A 262 -13.86 -6.71 20.16
CA GLU A 262 -14.07 -8.13 20.44
C GLU A 262 -13.51 -8.55 21.81
N SER A 263 -12.37 -7.97 22.22
CA SER A 263 -11.83 -8.14 23.57
C SER A 263 -12.78 -7.65 24.66
N PHE A 264 -13.42 -6.50 24.47
CA PHE A 264 -14.44 -5.99 25.39
C PHE A 264 -15.71 -6.86 25.43
N LYS A 265 -16.01 -7.59 24.35
CA LYS A 265 -17.10 -8.59 24.31
C LYS A 265 -16.73 -9.91 25.00
N GLY A 266 -15.51 -10.06 25.49
CA GLY A 266 -15.01 -11.28 26.14
C GLY A 266 -14.36 -12.28 25.17
N ASN A 267 -14.27 -11.96 23.87
CA ASN A 267 -13.44 -12.74 22.96
C ASN A 267 -12.01 -12.29 23.16
N HIS A 268 -11.22 -13.05 23.93
CA HIS A 268 -9.80 -12.76 24.17
C HIS A 268 -8.97 -12.90 22.87
N VAL A 269 -9.13 -11.97 21.94
CA VAL A 269 -8.46 -11.89 20.66
C VAL A 269 -7.37 -10.85 20.70
N VAL A 270 -6.28 -11.11 19.99
CA VAL A 270 -5.16 -10.18 19.90
C VAL A 270 -4.99 -9.80 18.44
N ALA A 271 -5.20 -8.52 18.12
CA ALA A 271 -4.89 -7.95 16.83
C ALA A 271 -3.45 -7.41 16.86
N MET A 272 -2.58 -7.95 15.99
CA MET A 272 -1.20 -7.52 15.81
C MET A 272 -1.13 -6.48 14.67
N ALA A 273 -1.92 -5.42 14.78
CA ALA A 273 -2.10 -4.39 13.75
C ALA A 273 -1.16 -3.20 13.96
N ASN A 274 0.16 -3.44 14.07
CA ASN A 274 1.12 -2.33 14.10
C ASN A 274 1.34 -1.81 12.67
N ARG A 275 1.02 -0.54 12.42
CA ARG A 275 1.18 0.07 11.10
C ARG A 275 2.58 -0.15 10.51
N ALA A 276 3.64 -0.03 11.31
CA ALA A 276 5.01 -0.24 10.84
C ALA A 276 5.26 -1.65 10.26
N SER A 277 4.49 -2.65 10.71
CA SER A 277 4.56 -4.03 10.19
C SER A 277 4.22 -4.10 8.70
N ILE A 278 3.41 -3.20 8.16
CA ILE A 278 3.02 -3.21 6.75
C ILE A 278 4.25 -3.09 5.84
N ALA A 279 5.18 -2.18 6.14
CA ALA A 279 6.46 -2.10 5.43
C ALA A 279 7.44 -3.20 5.89
N ASN A 280 7.52 -3.43 7.21
CA ASN A 280 8.53 -4.31 7.77
C ASN A 280 8.34 -5.79 7.43
N GLN A 281 7.12 -6.28 7.22
CA GLN A 281 6.92 -7.66 6.76
C GLN A 281 7.42 -7.87 5.34
N VAL A 282 7.22 -6.89 4.46
CA VAL A 282 7.76 -6.95 3.10
C VAL A 282 9.28 -7.01 3.15
N SER A 283 9.88 -6.13 3.96
CA SER A 283 11.33 -6.12 4.16
C SER A 283 11.85 -7.41 4.80
N TYR A 284 11.16 -7.93 5.80
CA TYR A 284 11.52 -9.17 6.47
C TYR A 284 11.45 -10.37 5.53
N PHE A 285 10.35 -10.51 4.79
CA PHE A 285 10.15 -11.60 3.86
C PHE A 285 11.13 -11.55 2.68
N GLY A 286 11.39 -10.36 2.13
CA GLY A 286 12.34 -10.16 1.04
C GLY A 286 13.82 -10.12 1.44
N ASP A 287 14.14 -10.18 2.74
CA ASP A 287 15.47 -9.87 3.30
C ASP A 287 16.01 -8.52 2.78
N PHE A 288 15.15 -7.51 2.72
CA PHE A 288 15.46 -6.18 2.24
C PHE A 288 16.12 -5.34 3.34
N ARG A 289 17.22 -4.66 2.99
CA ARG A 289 18.08 -3.92 3.93
C ARG A 289 18.07 -2.40 3.72
N GLY A 290 17.31 -1.90 2.76
CA GLY A 290 17.09 -0.47 2.58
C GLY A 290 16.09 0.10 3.61
N PRO A 291 15.75 1.40 3.52
CA PRO A 291 14.78 2.01 4.43
C PRO A 291 13.43 1.32 4.38
N SER A 292 12.85 0.97 5.53
CA SER A 292 11.53 0.33 5.64
C SER A 292 10.61 1.22 6.46
N VAL A 293 9.72 1.96 5.80
CA VAL A 293 9.02 3.11 6.38
C VAL A 293 7.53 3.10 6.04
N VAL A 294 6.72 3.37 7.06
CA VAL A 294 5.30 3.71 6.89
C VAL A 294 5.11 5.20 7.09
N ILE A 295 4.36 5.81 6.17
CA ILE A 295 4.11 7.25 6.12
C ILE A 295 2.61 7.48 6.28
N ASP A 296 2.24 8.27 7.28
CA ASP A 296 0.87 8.77 7.47
C ASP A 296 0.87 10.28 7.30
N THR A 297 0.41 10.73 6.12
CA THR A 297 0.10 12.13 5.85
C THR A 297 -1.36 12.27 5.44
N ALA A 298 -2.23 11.44 6.04
CA ALA A 298 -3.62 11.28 5.64
C ALA A 298 -3.75 10.94 4.14
N CYS A 299 -4.62 11.63 3.40
CA CYS A 299 -4.93 11.32 2.00
C CYS A 299 -3.74 11.44 1.02
N SER A 300 -2.65 12.13 1.39
CA SER A 300 -1.43 12.20 0.57
C SER A 300 -0.43 11.08 0.84
N ALA A 301 -0.68 10.19 1.81
CA ALA A 301 0.28 9.23 2.34
C ALA A 301 1.06 8.46 1.28
N SER A 302 0.37 7.77 0.36
CA SER A 302 1.03 6.98 -0.69
C SER A 302 1.83 7.80 -1.70
N LEU A 303 1.43 9.05 -1.98
CA LEU A 303 2.17 9.91 -2.89
C LEU A 303 3.41 10.53 -2.22
N VAL A 304 3.34 10.78 -0.91
CA VAL A 304 4.50 11.14 -0.08
C VAL A 304 5.45 9.94 0.06
N ALA A 305 4.92 8.71 0.18
CA ALA A 305 5.73 7.49 0.17
C ALA A 305 6.48 7.30 -1.15
N LEU A 306 5.81 7.55 -2.28
CA LEU A 306 6.44 7.57 -3.61
C LEU A 306 7.54 8.64 -3.70
N HIS A 307 7.28 9.85 -3.18
CA HIS A 307 8.29 10.90 -3.11
C HIS A 307 9.51 10.46 -2.29
N ALA A 308 9.31 9.94 -1.07
CA ALA A 308 10.39 9.47 -0.21
C ALA A 308 11.22 8.35 -0.86
N ALA A 309 10.58 7.42 -1.56
CA ALA A 309 11.25 6.37 -2.32
C ALA A 309 12.12 6.93 -3.46
N CYS A 310 11.60 7.89 -4.24
CA CYS A 310 12.37 8.55 -5.30
C CYS A 310 13.59 9.29 -4.73
N GLU A 311 13.42 9.97 -3.60
CA GLU A 311 14.50 10.69 -2.94
C GLU A 311 15.56 9.75 -2.35
N SER A 312 15.16 8.60 -1.81
CA SER A 312 16.07 7.57 -1.29
C SER A 312 16.93 6.97 -2.40
N LEU A 313 16.32 6.68 -3.56
CA LEU A 313 17.06 6.24 -4.76
C LEU A 313 18.05 7.31 -5.24
N ARG A 314 17.65 8.59 -5.25
CA ARG A 314 18.53 9.71 -5.65
C ARG A 314 19.71 9.93 -4.71
N ARG A 315 19.56 9.57 -3.43
CA ARG A 315 20.63 9.63 -2.40
C ARG A 315 21.45 8.36 -2.29
N ASP A 316 21.17 7.36 -3.14
CA ASP A 316 21.78 6.02 -3.08
C ASP A 316 21.61 5.36 -1.69
N GLU A 317 20.48 5.61 -1.02
CA GLU A 317 20.11 4.94 0.24
C GLU A 317 19.61 3.51 -0.02
N CYS A 318 19.15 3.24 -1.24
CA CYS A 318 18.85 1.90 -1.75
C CYS A 318 19.00 1.85 -3.28
N ALA A 319 19.20 0.67 -3.85
CA ALA A 319 19.31 0.48 -5.31
C ALA A 319 17.94 0.32 -5.99
N TYR A 320 16.98 -0.26 -5.27
CA TYR A 320 15.59 -0.44 -5.67
C TYR A 320 14.68 0.12 -4.58
N ALA A 321 13.48 0.57 -4.95
CA ALA A 321 12.48 0.95 -3.96
C ALA A 321 11.10 0.43 -4.33
N LEU A 322 10.43 -0.21 -3.37
CA LEU A 322 9.00 -0.48 -3.39
C LEU A 322 8.27 0.70 -2.77
N ALA A 323 7.37 1.32 -3.51
CA ALA A 323 6.54 2.42 -3.01
C ALA A 323 5.07 2.13 -3.27
N GLY A 324 4.20 2.44 -2.31
CA GLY A 324 2.79 2.20 -2.50
C GLY A 324 1.91 2.70 -1.36
N GLY A 325 0.72 2.14 -1.28
CA GLY A 325 -0.19 2.37 -0.17
C GLY A 325 -1.36 1.41 -0.15
N VAL A 326 -2.00 1.34 1.00
CA VAL A 326 -3.12 0.44 1.27
C VAL A 326 -4.17 1.15 2.12
N ASN A 327 -5.43 0.89 1.83
CA ASN A 327 -6.57 1.38 2.58
C ASN A 327 -7.67 0.33 2.60
N VAL A 328 -8.09 -0.06 3.81
CA VAL A 328 -9.18 -1.02 4.03
C VAL A 328 -10.13 -0.44 5.07
N SER A 329 -11.43 -0.64 4.87
CA SER A 329 -12.49 -0.28 5.82
C SER A 329 -12.91 -1.52 6.59
N ALA A 330 -12.16 -1.87 7.64
CA ALA A 330 -12.39 -3.11 8.39
C ALA A 330 -13.43 -2.96 9.52
N HIS A 331 -13.76 -1.72 9.92
CA HIS A 331 -14.61 -1.45 11.08
C HIS A 331 -15.60 -0.28 10.84
N PRO A 332 -16.87 -0.39 11.28
CA PRO A 332 -17.91 0.61 11.03
C PRO A 332 -17.65 1.99 11.64
N LEU A 333 -16.85 2.07 12.71
CA LEU A 333 -16.56 3.34 13.39
C LEU A 333 -15.89 4.36 12.46
N LYS A 334 -15.20 3.91 11.41
CA LYS A 334 -14.69 4.80 10.34
C LYS A 334 -15.81 5.63 9.73
N TYR A 335 -16.93 5.02 9.36
CA TYR A 335 -18.07 5.70 8.76
C TYR A 335 -18.76 6.66 9.73
N VAL A 336 -18.87 6.28 11.00
CA VAL A 336 -19.37 7.15 12.08
C VAL A 336 -18.46 8.37 12.25
N HIS A 337 -17.14 8.17 12.29
CA HIS A 337 -16.16 9.25 12.44
C HIS A 337 -16.21 10.23 11.26
N LEU A 338 -16.27 9.72 10.03
CA LEU A 338 -16.38 10.56 8.83
C LEU A 338 -17.72 11.31 8.77
N SER A 339 -18.80 10.68 9.23
CA SER A 339 -20.11 11.32 9.35
C SER A 339 -20.09 12.45 10.38
N ARG A 340 -19.49 12.24 11.55
CA ARG A 340 -19.32 13.29 12.57
C ARG A 340 -18.52 14.49 12.07
N LYS A 341 -17.58 14.27 11.16
CA LYS A 341 -16.82 15.34 10.50
C LYS A 341 -17.51 15.95 9.28
N LYS A 342 -18.70 15.47 8.92
CA LYS A 342 -19.47 15.91 7.75
C LYS A 342 -18.65 15.81 6.45
N MET A 343 -17.82 14.77 6.34
CA MET A 343 -16.90 14.55 5.21
C MET A 343 -17.50 13.67 4.10
N LEU A 344 -18.51 12.85 4.43
CA LEU A 344 -19.14 11.94 3.48
C LEU A 344 -20.07 12.70 2.53
N SER A 345 -20.13 12.26 1.27
CA SER A 345 -21.15 12.68 0.32
C SER A 345 -22.50 12.08 0.69
N THR A 346 -23.59 12.84 0.55
CA THR A 346 -24.94 12.35 0.89
C THR A 346 -25.50 11.34 -0.12
N ASP A 347 -25.00 11.33 -1.36
CA ASP A 347 -25.38 10.39 -2.41
C ASP A 347 -24.36 9.25 -2.58
N GLY A 348 -23.34 9.21 -1.73
CA GLY A 348 -22.31 8.17 -1.77
C GLY A 348 -21.46 8.22 -3.05
N ARG A 349 -21.12 9.39 -3.59
CA ARG A 349 -20.29 9.55 -4.79
C ARG A 349 -19.25 10.66 -4.64
N CYS A 350 -18.06 10.45 -5.21
CA CYS A 350 -17.07 11.51 -5.40
C CYS A 350 -17.34 12.25 -6.71
N ARG A 351 -18.11 13.34 -6.65
CA ARG A 351 -18.47 14.18 -7.82
C ARG A 351 -17.33 15.09 -8.26
N SER A 352 -16.21 14.48 -8.66
CA SER A 352 -14.95 15.15 -8.99
C SER A 352 -15.15 16.20 -10.08
N PHE A 353 -15.11 17.49 -9.70
CA PHE A 353 -15.39 18.66 -10.53
C PHE A 353 -16.81 18.72 -11.13
N GLY A 354 -17.72 17.87 -10.66
CA GLY A 354 -19.11 17.82 -11.06
C GLY A 354 -20.00 18.71 -10.21
N ALA A 355 -21.18 19.06 -10.74
CA ALA A 355 -22.19 19.79 -9.99
C ALA A 355 -22.71 18.99 -8.79
N GLY A 356 -22.98 19.68 -7.68
CA GLY A 356 -23.57 19.10 -6.47
C GLY A 356 -22.61 18.31 -5.58
N GLY A 357 -21.30 18.37 -5.81
CA GLY A 357 -20.30 17.76 -4.92
C GLY A 357 -20.38 18.32 -3.49
N ASN A 358 -20.63 17.46 -2.51
CA ASN A 358 -20.88 17.85 -1.12
C ASN A 358 -20.11 17.02 -0.08
N GLY A 359 -19.12 16.26 -0.53
CA GLY A 359 -18.35 15.32 0.29
C GLY A 359 -17.76 14.23 -0.59
N TYR A 360 -17.12 13.24 0.01
CA TYR A 360 -16.58 12.08 -0.72
C TYR A 360 -17.21 10.77 -0.25
N VAL A 361 -17.08 9.72 -1.06
CA VAL A 361 -17.40 8.35 -0.64
C VAL A 361 -16.10 7.58 -0.37
N PRO A 362 -15.94 6.88 0.77
CA PRO A 362 -14.71 6.13 1.06
C PRO A 362 -14.48 5.00 0.05
N GLY A 363 -13.24 4.62 -0.17
CA GLY A 363 -12.90 3.46 -0.98
C GLY A 363 -11.72 2.67 -0.41
N GLU A 364 -11.66 1.40 -0.76
CA GLU A 364 -10.60 0.47 -0.42
C GLU A 364 -9.69 0.25 -1.61
N GLY A 365 -8.45 -0.12 -1.36
CA GLY A 365 -7.52 -0.49 -2.41
C GLY A 365 -6.10 -0.63 -1.91
N VAL A 366 -5.29 -1.30 -2.72
CA VAL A 366 -3.86 -1.47 -2.51
C VAL A 366 -3.14 -1.32 -3.85
N GLY A 367 -2.01 -0.63 -3.83
CA GLY A 367 -1.15 -0.50 -5.00
C GLY A 367 0.31 -0.38 -4.59
N ALA A 368 1.20 -0.93 -5.41
CA ALA A 368 2.65 -0.83 -5.26
C ALA A 368 3.33 -0.68 -6.62
N VAL A 369 4.45 0.04 -6.64
CA VAL A 369 5.36 0.18 -7.77
C VAL A 369 6.78 -0.16 -7.35
N VAL A 370 7.52 -0.81 -8.25
CA VAL A 370 8.96 -1.04 -8.13
C VAL A 370 9.68 0.08 -8.89
N LEU A 371 10.60 0.76 -8.21
CA LEU A 371 11.29 1.94 -8.69
C LEU A 371 12.77 1.69 -8.79
N LYS A 372 13.37 2.28 -9.82
CA LYS A 372 14.81 2.24 -10.06
C LYS A 372 15.24 3.50 -10.78
N ARG A 373 16.49 3.92 -10.62
CA ARG A 373 17.07 4.98 -11.46
C ARG A 373 16.97 4.59 -12.93
N LEU A 374 16.51 5.50 -13.80
CA LEU A 374 16.22 5.21 -15.20
C LEU A 374 17.47 4.72 -15.93
N SER A 375 18.63 5.34 -15.72
CA SER A 375 19.88 4.88 -16.34
C SER A 375 20.20 3.41 -16.03
N ARG A 376 19.95 2.98 -14.79
CA ARG A 376 20.15 1.59 -14.34
C ARG A 376 19.07 0.67 -14.89
N ALA A 377 17.83 1.12 -14.95
CA ALA A 377 16.74 0.35 -15.55
C ALA A 377 17.02 0.02 -17.02
N LEU A 378 17.50 1.01 -17.78
CA LEU A 378 17.89 0.82 -19.18
C LEU A 378 19.12 -0.07 -19.34
N ALA A 379 20.11 0.06 -18.46
CA ALA A 379 21.32 -0.76 -18.48
C ALA A 379 21.00 -2.25 -18.22
N ASP A 380 20.06 -2.51 -17.32
CA ASP A 380 19.69 -3.87 -16.91
C ASP A 380 18.59 -4.46 -17.82
N GLY A 381 18.07 -3.69 -18.78
CA GLY A 381 17.09 -4.17 -19.77
C GLY A 381 15.66 -4.26 -19.22
N ASP A 382 15.36 -3.52 -18.15
CA ASP A 382 14.06 -3.54 -17.48
C ASP A 382 12.95 -3.04 -18.39
N GLN A 383 11.75 -3.60 -18.23
CA GLN A 383 10.54 -2.94 -18.71
C GLN A 383 10.37 -1.62 -17.95
N VAL A 384 10.01 -0.54 -18.65
CA VAL A 384 9.68 0.75 -18.04
C VAL A 384 8.24 1.10 -18.36
N HIS A 385 7.38 1.11 -17.34
CA HIS A 385 5.96 1.44 -17.46
C HIS A 385 5.75 2.95 -17.65
N ALA A 386 6.51 3.75 -16.91
CA ALA A 386 6.55 5.20 -17.01
C ALA A 386 7.81 5.75 -16.32
N VAL A 387 8.12 7.02 -16.58
CA VAL A 387 9.23 7.74 -15.96
C VAL A 387 8.68 8.81 -15.02
N ILE A 388 9.10 8.79 -13.76
CA ILE A 388 8.88 9.87 -12.80
C ILE A 388 9.93 10.94 -13.03
N ARG A 389 9.50 12.08 -13.57
CA ARG A 389 10.36 13.22 -13.89
C ARG A 389 10.66 14.07 -12.66
N ALA A 390 9.65 14.29 -11.83
CA ALA A 390 9.80 15.03 -10.58
C ALA A 390 8.71 14.65 -9.58
N THR A 391 9.03 14.89 -8.31
CA THR A 391 8.11 14.79 -7.18
C THR A 391 8.32 16.02 -6.29
N ALA A 392 7.25 16.52 -5.69
CA ALA A 392 7.30 17.62 -4.72
C ALA A 392 6.32 17.35 -3.57
N VAL A 393 6.67 17.83 -2.38
CA VAL A 393 5.84 17.74 -1.18
C VAL A 393 5.94 19.07 -0.42
N ASN A 394 4.81 19.61 0.03
CA ASN A 394 4.78 20.78 0.91
C ASN A 394 3.62 20.71 1.91
N HIS A 395 3.37 21.80 2.64
CA HIS A 395 2.24 21.91 3.56
C HIS A 395 1.42 23.18 3.29
N GLY A 396 0.10 23.11 3.51
CA GLY A 396 -0.83 24.24 3.35
C GLY A 396 -0.56 25.42 4.28
N GLY A 397 0.29 25.24 5.29
CA GLY A 397 0.56 26.22 6.33
C GLY A 397 -0.69 26.52 7.17
N ARG A 398 -0.77 27.73 7.73
CA ARG A 398 -1.97 28.20 8.42
C ARG A 398 -3.06 28.54 7.41
N THR A 399 -4.30 28.11 7.64
CA THR A 399 -5.50 28.43 6.85
C THR A 399 -6.68 28.73 7.80
N ASN A 400 -7.87 29.05 7.27
CA ASN A 400 -9.05 29.41 8.08
C ASN A 400 -9.65 28.23 8.89
N GLY A 401 -9.12 27.02 8.70
CA GLY A 401 -9.48 25.85 9.49
C GLY A 401 -8.50 24.72 9.20
N PHE A 402 -8.31 23.82 10.17
CA PHE A 402 -7.30 22.75 10.07
C PHE A 402 -7.39 21.93 8.77
N THR A 403 -8.61 21.68 8.29
CA THR A 403 -8.87 20.88 7.07
C THR A 403 -9.14 21.73 5.82
N VAL A 404 -8.95 23.04 5.89
CA VAL A 404 -9.18 23.95 4.76
C VAL A 404 -7.93 23.99 3.89
N PRO A 405 -8.01 23.62 2.60
CA PRO A 405 -6.86 23.62 1.70
C PRO A 405 -6.40 25.04 1.35
N ASN A 406 -5.16 25.16 0.87
CA ASN A 406 -4.55 26.43 0.48
C ASN A 406 -4.17 26.43 -1.01
N PRO A 407 -4.88 27.19 -1.88
CA PRO A 407 -4.62 27.20 -3.31
C PRO A 407 -3.21 27.69 -3.66
N LYS A 408 -2.65 28.65 -2.90
CA LYS A 408 -1.28 29.15 -3.15
C LYS A 408 -0.20 28.13 -2.79
N ALA A 409 -0.43 27.29 -1.78
CA ALA A 409 0.47 26.20 -1.46
C ALA A 409 0.42 25.10 -2.54
N GLN A 410 -0.77 24.78 -3.06
CA GLN A 410 -0.95 23.83 -4.15
C GLN A 410 -0.35 24.37 -5.46
N GLN A 411 -0.49 25.66 -5.74
CA GLN A 411 0.21 26.33 -6.84
C GLN A 411 1.73 26.15 -6.72
N ALA A 412 2.31 26.54 -5.58
CA ALA A 412 3.75 26.47 -5.35
C ALA A 412 4.30 25.04 -5.47
N LEU A 413 3.52 24.04 -5.03
CA LEU A 413 3.84 22.62 -5.17
C LEU A 413 3.99 22.20 -6.64
N VAL A 414 3.03 22.59 -7.49
CA VAL A 414 3.04 22.25 -8.92
C VAL A 414 4.17 22.99 -9.64
N GLU A 415 4.39 24.25 -9.30
CA GLU A 415 5.52 25.04 -9.82
C GLU A 415 6.88 24.42 -9.46
N GLU A 416 7.04 23.96 -8.22
CA GLU A 416 8.26 23.28 -7.77
C GLU A 416 8.48 21.97 -8.56
N ALA A 417 7.43 21.17 -8.75
CA ALA A 417 7.53 19.93 -9.52
C ALA A 417 7.91 20.19 -10.98
N LEU A 418 7.29 21.19 -11.62
CA LEU A 418 7.60 21.60 -13.00
C LEU A 418 9.05 22.11 -13.11
N ALA A 419 9.49 22.95 -12.16
CA ALA A 419 10.84 23.47 -12.11
C ALA A 419 11.88 22.34 -11.94
N LYS A 420 11.66 21.42 -10.99
CA LYS A 420 12.50 20.22 -10.78
C LYS A 420 12.55 19.33 -12.02
N ALA A 421 11.45 19.21 -12.75
CA ALA A 421 11.42 18.41 -13.98
C ALA A 421 12.08 19.11 -15.19
N GLY A 422 12.32 20.43 -15.11
CA GLY A 422 12.72 21.25 -16.24
C GLY A 422 11.66 21.30 -17.34
N LEU A 423 10.37 21.34 -16.96
CA LEU A 423 9.23 21.26 -17.88
C LEU A 423 8.36 22.53 -17.82
N SER A 424 7.72 22.85 -18.94
CA SER A 424 6.67 23.87 -19.00
C SER A 424 5.33 23.23 -18.63
N ALA A 425 4.43 23.97 -17.97
CA ALA A 425 3.07 23.47 -17.71
C ALA A 425 2.34 23.11 -19.03
N ARG A 426 2.71 23.75 -20.15
CA ARG A 426 2.18 23.43 -21.49
C ARG A 426 2.57 22.03 -21.98
N ASP A 427 3.56 21.39 -21.37
CA ASP A 427 3.96 20.02 -21.65
C ASP A 427 3.05 18.97 -21.00
N ILE A 428 2.20 19.36 -20.06
CA ILE A 428 1.34 18.42 -19.32
C ILE A 428 0.03 18.23 -20.07
N GLY A 429 -0.21 17.00 -20.53
CA GLY A 429 -1.40 16.64 -21.30
C GLY A 429 -2.58 16.20 -20.46
N CYS A 430 -2.32 15.74 -19.22
CA CYS A 430 -3.35 15.27 -18.31
C CYS A 430 -2.98 15.59 -16.85
N ILE A 431 -3.97 15.97 -16.04
CA ILE A 431 -3.89 16.03 -14.58
C ILE A 431 -4.84 14.99 -14.00
N GLU A 432 -4.27 14.02 -13.30
CA GLU A 432 -4.98 13.19 -12.33
C GLU A 432 -5.02 13.95 -11.00
N ALA A 433 -6.14 14.60 -10.76
CA ALA A 433 -6.34 15.49 -9.63
C ALA A 433 -6.58 14.72 -8.31
N HIS A 434 -6.52 15.45 -7.20
CA HIS A 434 -7.06 14.97 -5.96
C HIS A 434 -8.58 14.81 -6.06
N GLY A 435 -9.32 15.82 -6.55
CA GLY A 435 -10.72 15.74 -7.00
C GLY A 435 -11.61 14.89 -6.10
N THR A 436 -11.88 15.35 -4.88
CA THR A 436 -12.71 14.60 -3.92
C THR A 436 -14.21 14.82 -4.12
N GLY A 437 -14.61 15.76 -4.97
CA GLY A 437 -16.03 16.09 -5.18
C GLY A 437 -16.61 16.95 -4.06
N THR A 438 -15.80 17.82 -3.46
CA THR A 438 -16.26 18.72 -2.39
C THR A 438 -16.57 20.10 -2.94
N ALA A 439 -17.59 20.76 -2.36
CA ALA A 439 -18.06 22.07 -2.83
C ALA A 439 -16.94 23.14 -2.88
N LEU A 440 -15.97 23.07 -1.97
CA LEU A 440 -14.88 24.05 -1.87
C LEU A 440 -13.51 23.51 -2.29
N GLY A 441 -13.21 22.23 -2.01
CA GLY A 441 -11.91 21.65 -2.32
C GLY A 441 -11.64 21.58 -3.82
N ASP A 442 -12.64 21.23 -4.63
CA ASP A 442 -12.49 21.11 -6.08
C ASP A 442 -12.21 22.48 -6.75
N PRO A 443 -12.94 23.58 -6.41
CA PRO A 443 -12.56 24.92 -6.86
C PRO A 443 -11.18 25.39 -6.38
N ILE A 444 -10.79 25.05 -5.14
CA ILE A 444 -9.47 25.43 -4.60
C ILE A 444 -8.35 24.72 -5.36
N GLU A 445 -8.49 23.43 -5.60
CA GLU A 445 -7.54 22.64 -6.39
C GLU A 445 -7.43 23.18 -7.82
N HIS A 446 -8.56 23.43 -8.47
CA HIS A 446 -8.57 24.02 -9.81
C HIS A 446 -7.85 25.37 -9.84
N THR A 447 -8.13 26.26 -8.87
CA THR A 447 -7.46 27.56 -8.77
C THR A 447 -5.94 27.42 -8.65
N GLY A 448 -5.46 26.54 -7.75
CA GLY A 448 -4.03 26.30 -7.57
C GLY A 448 -3.34 25.78 -8.85
N LEU A 449 -4.01 24.88 -9.57
CA LEU A 449 -3.53 24.37 -10.86
C LEU A 449 -3.52 25.46 -11.95
N VAL A 450 -4.59 26.25 -12.08
CA VAL A 450 -4.68 27.33 -13.07
C VAL A 450 -3.59 28.37 -12.84
N ASP A 451 -3.40 28.81 -11.59
CA ASP A 451 -2.39 29.82 -11.26
C ASP A 451 -0.96 29.32 -11.53
N ALA A 452 -0.69 28.02 -11.32
CA ALA A 452 0.59 27.41 -11.68
C ALA A 452 0.79 27.36 -13.20
N PHE A 453 -0.25 26.98 -13.96
CA PHE A 453 -0.17 26.87 -15.42
C PHE A 453 -0.07 28.22 -16.13
N ALA A 454 -0.75 29.25 -15.61
CA ALA A 454 -0.77 30.60 -16.15
C ALA A 454 0.63 31.26 -16.22
N ARG A 455 1.60 30.79 -15.43
CA ARG A 455 3.00 31.25 -15.51
C ARG A 455 3.73 30.79 -16.76
N HIS A 456 3.23 29.77 -17.44
CA HIS A 456 3.91 29.11 -18.56
C HIS A 456 3.14 29.23 -19.87
N THR A 457 1.81 29.35 -19.84
CA THR A 457 0.97 29.42 -21.04
C THR A 457 -0.37 30.08 -20.77
N SER A 458 -0.93 30.71 -21.80
CA SER A 458 -2.31 31.22 -21.84
C SER A 458 -3.27 30.30 -22.62
N ASP A 459 -2.78 29.14 -23.09
CA ASP A 459 -3.60 28.18 -23.83
C ASP A 459 -4.72 27.62 -22.95
N ARG A 460 -5.87 27.38 -23.56
CA ARG A 460 -7.10 26.93 -22.86
C ARG A 460 -7.51 25.55 -23.32
N ALA A 461 -8.20 24.82 -22.45
CA ALA A 461 -8.80 23.52 -22.71
C ALA A 461 -7.87 22.47 -23.38
N PHE A 462 -6.54 22.60 -23.24
CA PHE A 462 -5.57 21.70 -23.86
C PHE A 462 -5.21 20.51 -22.96
N CYS A 463 -5.31 20.67 -21.64
CA CYS A 463 -4.95 19.65 -20.66
C CYS A 463 -6.21 18.92 -20.16
N ALA A 464 -6.21 17.59 -20.19
CA ALA A 464 -7.30 16.80 -19.62
C ALA A 464 -7.25 16.83 -18.09
N LEU A 465 -8.40 16.87 -17.43
CA LEU A 465 -8.54 16.84 -15.97
C LEU A 465 -9.50 15.71 -15.57
N GLY A 466 -9.13 14.93 -14.57
CA GLY A 466 -10.00 13.90 -14.02
C GLY A 466 -9.52 13.40 -12.67
N SER A 467 -10.30 12.52 -12.05
CA SER A 467 -9.93 11.87 -10.78
C SER A 467 -10.45 10.44 -10.79
N VAL A 468 -9.61 9.49 -10.40
CA VAL A 468 -9.98 8.07 -10.21
C VAL A 468 -11.04 7.91 -9.13
N LYS A 469 -11.16 8.88 -8.21
CA LYS A 469 -12.10 8.80 -7.08
C LYS A 469 -13.55 8.77 -7.54
N SER A 470 -13.87 9.32 -8.71
CA SER A 470 -15.21 9.22 -9.29
C SER A 470 -15.60 7.79 -9.66
N VAL A 471 -14.63 6.88 -9.81
CA VAL A 471 -14.84 5.47 -10.21
C VAL A 471 -14.86 4.58 -8.98
N ILE A 472 -13.87 4.74 -8.09
CA ILE A 472 -13.61 3.78 -6.99
C ILE A 472 -13.79 4.36 -5.58
N GLY A 473 -14.27 5.61 -5.47
CA GLY A 473 -14.29 6.34 -4.21
C GLY A 473 -12.92 6.84 -3.78
N HIS A 474 -12.86 7.49 -2.61
CA HIS A 474 -11.64 8.04 -2.06
C HIS A 474 -10.88 6.99 -1.25
N LEU A 475 -9.77 6.50 -1.82
CA LEU A 475 -8.88 5.50 -1.21
C LEU A 475 -7.98 6.04 -0.08
N GLU A 476 -8.23 7.25 0.41
CA GLU A 476 -7.52 7.87 1.54
C GLU A 476 -5.99 7.67 1.48
N GLY A 477 -5.39 6.87 2.37
CA GLY A 477 -3.94 6.60 2.38
C GLY A 477 -3.39 6.03 1.08
N ALA A 478 -4.20 5.29 0.32
CA ALA A 478 -3.88 4.70 -0.98
C ALA A 478 -4.35 5.55 -2.19
N ALA A 479 -4.92 6.73 -1.99
CA ALA A 479 -5.47 7.54 -3.08
C ALA A 479 -4.41 8.01 -4.08
N GLY A 480 -3.21 8.33 -3.60
CA GLY A 480 -2.10 8.76 -4.44
C GLY A 480 -1.62 7.66 -5.39
N ILE A 481 -1.39 6.45 -4.85
CA ILE A 481 -0.94 5.32 -5.68
C ILE A 481 -2.01 4.88 -6.69
N ALA A 482 -3.30 4.94 -6.34
CA ALA A 482 -4.39 4.67 -7.29
C ALA A 482 -4.41 5.67 -8.46
N GLY A 483 -4.18 6.95 -8.18
CA GLY A 483 -4.03 7.99 -9.21
C GLY A 483 -2.81 7.76 -10.10
N VAL A 484 -1.67 7.38 -9.51
CA VAL A 484 -0.46 6.98 -10.27
C VAL A 484 -0.75 5.77 -11.16
N THR A 485 -1.40 4.73 -10.64
CA THR A 485 -1.78 3.56 -11.44
C THR A 485 -2.64 3.95 -12.65
N LYS A 486 -3.71 4.74 -12.44
CA LYS A 486 -4.54 5.23 -13.56
C LYS A 486 -3.72 6.03 -14.57
N ALA A 487 -2.88 6.96 -14.11
CA ALA A 487 -2.07 7.79 -14.99
C ALA A 487 -1.07 6.97 -15.82
N VAL A 488 -0.39 6.00 -15.21
CA VAL A 488 0.52 5.07 -15.90
C VAL A 488 -0.22 4.22 -16.94
N LEU A 489 -1.42 3.71 -16.62
CA LEU A 489 -2.23 2.97 -17.58
C LEU A 489 -2.67 3.84 -18.77
N GLN A 490 -3.09 5.09 -18.54
CA GLN A 490 -3.41 6.02 -19.63
C GLN A 490 -2.19 6.31 -20.53
N LEU A 491 -0.99 6.46 -19.95
CA LEU A 491 0.25 6.64 -20.71
C LEU A 491 0.56 5.40 -21.56
N ARG A 492 0.45 4.20 -20.98
CA ARG A 492 0.71 2.92 -21.65
C ARG A 492 -0.25 2.67 -22.82
N HIS A 493 -1.54 2.92 -22.62
CA HIS A 493 -2.56 2.73 -23.63
C HIS A 493 -2.67 3.91 -24.61
N GLY A 494 -2.08 5.07 -24.27
CA GLY A 494 -2.24 6.28 -25.07
C GLY A 494 -3.70 6.71 -25.19
N GLU A 495 -4.47 6.53 -24.12
CA GLU A 495 -5.92 6.76 -24.06
C GLU A 495 -6.26 7.47 -22.74
N LEU A 496 -7.09 8.51 -22.82
CA LEU A 496 -7.66 9.21 -21.67
C LEU A 496 -9.01 8.55 -21.32
N VAL A 497 -9.25 8.29 -20.03
CA VAL A 497 -10.47 7.62 -19.54
C VAL A 497 -11.45 8.60 -18.87
N PRO A 498 -12.76 8.29 -18.85
CA PRO A 498 -13.77 9.15 -18.21
C PRO A 498 -13.51 9.43 -16.72
N SER A 499 -13.80 10.66 -16.31
CA SER A 499 -14.04 11.10 -14.93
C SER A 499 -15.56 11.20 -14.75
N LEU A 500 -16.11 10.39 -13.84
CA LEU A 500 -17.56 10.19 -13.68
C LEU A 500 -18.21 11.31 -12.86
N HIS A 501 -19.54 11.31 -12.88
CA HIS A 501 -20.40 12.24 -12.11
C HIS A 501 -20.15 13.73 -12.40
N ALA A 502 -19.61 14.05 -13.58
CA ALA A 502 -19.32 15.40 -14.05
C ALA A 502 -19.99 15.70 -15.40
N ALA A 503 -21.19 15.13 -15.65
CA ALA A 503 -21.97 15.45 -16.84
C ALA A 503 -22.32 16.95 -16.87
N GLU A 504 -22.80 17.45 -15.72
CA GLU A 504 -22.84 18.87 -15.38
C GLU A 504 -21.61 19.21 -14.53
N LEU A 505 -20.88 20.26 -14.91
CA LEU A 505 -19.66 20.69 -14.22
C LEU A 505 -19.98 21.57 -13.01
N ASN A 506 -19.07 21.64 -12.05
CA ASN A 506 -19.23 22.50 -10.88
C ASN A 506 -19.35 23.99 -11.31
N PRO A 507 -20.48 24.68 -11.03
CA PRO A 507 -20.73 26.04 -11.51
C PRO A 507 -19.85 27.11 -10.84
N ILE A 508 -19.15 26.77 -9.76
CA ILE A 508 -18.17 27.67 -9.11
C ILE A 508 -16.89 27.78 -9.95
N ILE A 509 -16.61 26.76 -10.77
CA ILE A 509 -15.38 26.65 -11.54
C ILE A 509 -15.61 27.18 -12.95
N ASP A 510 -14.81 28.16 -13.37
CA ASP A 510 -14.77 28.62 -14.74
C ASP A 510 -13.82 27.74 -15.58
N PHE A 511 -14.40 26.73 -16.22
CA PHE A 511 -13.66 25.85 -17.13
C PHE A 511 -13.40 26.49 -18.51
N ALA A 512 -14.15 27.51 -18.92
CA ALA A 512 -14.00 28.12 -20.24
C ALA A 512 -12.69 28.92 -20.36
N GLU A 513 -12.30 29.59 -19.27
CA GLU A 513 -11.08 30.38 -19.18
C GLU A 513 -9.87 29.57 -18.67
N SER A 514 -10.02 28.25 -18.51
CA SER A 514 -9.05 27.35 -17.89
C SER A 514 -8.26 26.54 -18.92
N PRO A 515 -6.98 26.18 -18.64
CA PRO A 515 -6.21 25.22 -19.45
C PRO A 515 -6.80 23.81 -19.42
N PHE A 516 -7.65 23.52 -18.43
CA PHE A 516 -8.20 22.19 -18.16
C PHE A 516 -9.56 21.96 -18.80
N ARG A 517 -9.75 20.77 -19.37
CA ARG A 517 -11.05 20.19 -19.73
C ARG A 517 -11.31 18.93 -18.92
N VAL A 518 -12.48 18.81 -18.27
CA VAL A 518 -12.83 17.57 -17.56
C VAL A 518 -13.06 16.45 -18.59
N GLN A 519 -12.32 15.35 -18.46
CA GLN A 519 -12.41 14.21 -19.37
C GLN A 519 -13.68 13.42 -19.06
N ARG A 520 -14.71 13.49 -19.91
CA ARG A 520 -16.03 12.86 -19.65
C ARG A 520 -16.26 11.58 -20.46
N GLU A 521 -15.46 11.36 -21.50
CA GLU A 521 -15.55 10.22 -22.41
C GLU A 521 -14.16 9.62 -22.62
N ALA A 522 -14.09 8.35 -22.99
CA ALA A 522 -12.82 7.75 -23.39
C ALA A 522 -12.36 8.36 -24.71
N ALA A 523 -11.10 8.78 -24.80
CA ALA A 523 -10.56 9.41 -26.01
C ALA A 523 -9.10 9.03 -26.23
N GLU A 524 -8.67 8.95 -27.48
CA GLU A 524 -7.26 8.82 -27.80
C GLU A 524 -6.47 9.98 -27.16
N TRP A 525 -5.33 9.66 -26.57
CA TRP A 525 -4.34 10.64 -26.13
C TRP A 525 -3.26 10.74 -27.20
N PRO A 526 -3.35 11.67 -28.17
CA PRO A 526 -2.34 11.75 -29.21
C PRO A 526 -1.00 12.26 -28.65
N ARG A 527 0.10 11.82 -29.26
CA ARG A 527 1.40 12.47 -29.07
C ARG A 527 1.44 13.73 -29.91
N GLU A 528 1.76 14.86 -29.30
CA GLU A 528 2.12 16.06 -30.06
C GLU A 528 3.52 15.83 -30.68
N ALA A 529 3.75 16.31 -31.90
CA ALA A 529 4.98 16.01 -32.66
C ALA A 529 6.26 16.26 -31.84
N GLY A 530 6.99 15.17 -31.53
CA GLY A 530 8.24 15.21 -30.77
C GLY A 530 8.11 15.38 -29.25
N ARG A 531 6.89 15.42 -28.68
CA ARG A 531 6.66 15.59 -27.23
C ARG A 531 6.06 14.31 -26.63
N PRO A 532 6.67 13.73 -25.58
CA PRO A 532 6.06 12.61 -24.89
C PRO A 532 4.83 13.08 -24.10
N ARG A 533 3.84 12.19 -23.99
CA ARG A 533 2.70 12.32 -23.08
C ARG A 533 3.20 12.43 -21.66
N ARG A 534 2.67 13.41 -20.93
CA ARG A 534 3.01 13.69 -19.54
C ARG A 534 1.75 13.89 -18.73
N ALA A 535 1.71 13.29 -17.55
CA ALA A 535 0.64 13.43 -16.57
C ALA A 535 1.18 14.06 -15.29
N GLY A 536 0.43 14.99 -14.69
CA GLY A 536 0.59 15.37 -13.29
C GLY A 536 -0.37 14.57 -12.41
N VAL A 537 0.06 14.13 -11.23
CA VAL A 537 -0.77 13.46 -10.23
C VAL A 537 -0.71 14.25 -8.93
N SER A 538 -1.86 14.68 -8.40
CA SER A 538 -1.96 15.44 -7.15
C SER A 538 -2.62 14.62 -6.04
N SER A 539 -2.11 14.73 -4.81
CA SER A 539 -2.82 14.25 -3.62
C SER A 539 -2.63 15.17 -2.42
N PHE A 540 -3.73 15.51 -1.74
CA PHE A 540 -3.77 16.49 -0.66
C PHE A 540 -4.32 15.86 0.61
N GLY A 541 -3.49 15.72 1.64
CA GLY A 541 -3.89 15.26 2.96
C GLY A 541 -4.77 16.30 3.64
N ALA A 542 -5.85 15.85 4.27
CA ALA A 542 -6.78 16.74 4.99
C ALA A 542 -6.11 17.55 6.12
N GLY A 543 -4.93 17.15 6.61
CA GLY A 543 -4.15 17.92 7.59
C GLY A 543 -3.31 19.06 6.98
N GLY A 544 -3.21 19.14 5.65
CA GLY A 544 -2.50 20.19 4.91
C GLY A 544 -1.27 19.71 4.12
N THR A 545 -0.79 18.48 4.31
CA THR A 545 0.32 17.95 3.51
C THR A 545 -0.11 17.75 2.06
N ASN A 546 0.62 18.30 1.11
CA ASN A 546 0.33 18.18 -0.31
C ASN A 546 1.48 17.46 -1.02
N ALA A 547 1.15 16.64 -2.02
CA ALA A 547 2.13 15.96 -2.87
C ALA A 547 1.73 16.07 -4.35
N HIS A 548 2.73 16.24 -5.22
CA HIS A 548 2.54 16.25 -6.67
C HIS A 548 3.66 15.48 -7.37
N VAL A 549 3.30 14.72 -8.41
CA VAL A 549 4.23 13.89 -9.20
C VAL A 549 4.01 14.13 -10.68
N ILE A 550 5.10 14.28 -11.44
CA ILE A 550 5.06 14.37 -12.91
C ILE A 550 5.55 13.05 -13.50
N LEU A 551 4.68 12.40 -14.25
CA LEU A 551 4.92 11.17 -14.99
C LEU A 551 5.07 11.46 -16.48
N GLU A 552 5.95 10.73 -17.15
CA GLU A 552 6.19 10.79 -18.59
C GLU A 552 6.13 9.39 -19.18
N GLU A 553 5.53 9.24 -20.37
CA GLU A 553 5.54 7.97 -21.07
C GLU A 553 6.97 7.55 -21.45
N PHE A 554 7.26 6.25 -21.34
CA PHE A 554 8.48 5.68 -21.88
C PHE A 554 8.21 5.05 -23.25
N VAL A 555 9.02 5.39 -24.25
CA VAL A 555 8.97 4.74 -25.57
C VAL A 555 10.25 3.94 -25.73
N PRO A 556 10.16 2.61 -25.74
CA PRO A 556 11.30 1.81 -26.13
C PRO A 556 11.72 2.19 -27.56
N GLU A 557 13.02 2.36 -27.79
CA GLU A 557 13.53 2.36 -29.16
C GLU A 557 13.12 1.04 -29.80
N ARG A 558 12.33 1.09 -30.88
CA ARG A 558 11.97 -0.13 -31.62
C ARG A 558 13.26 -0.73 -32.17
N ARG A 559 13.77 -1.77 -31.52
CA ARG A 559 14.67 -2.70 -32.20
C ARG A 559 13.89 -3.27 -33.39
N ALA A 560 14.49 -3.19 -34.57
CA ALA A 560 13.98 -3.91 -35.72
C ALA A 560 13.88 -5.38 -35.31
N GLN A 561 12.66 -5.90 -35.22
CA GLN A 561 12.45 -7.32 -35.08
C GLN A 561 13.01 -7.94 -36.35
N THR A 562 14.16 -8.60 -36.25
CA THR A 562 14.56 -9.54 -37.28
C THR A 562 13.45 -10.59 -37.30
N PRO A 563 12.81 -10.90 -38.44
CA PRO A 563 11.85 -11.99 -38.51
C PRO A 563 12.58 -13.29 -38.13
N GLY A 564 12.52 -13.65 -36.85
CA GLY A 564 12.95 -14.95 -36.39
C GLY A 564 12.06 -15.96 -37.06
N THR A 565 12.63 -16.90 -37.80
CA THR A 565 11.94 -18.15 -38.14
C THR A 565 11.34 -18.70 -36.85
N GLY A 566 10.03 -18.97 -36.81
CA GLY A 566 9.30 -19.43 -35.61
C GLY A 566 9.96 -20.63 -34.94
N SER A 567 10.93 -20.36 -34.07
CA SER A 567 11.69 -21.35 -33.33
C SER A 567 10.89 -21.71 -32.09
N ALA A 568 10.81 -23.00 -31.78
CA ALA A 568 10.15 -23.44 -30.58
C ALA A 568 10.85 -22.84 -29.34
N GLU A 569 10.07 -22.25 -28.44
CA GLU A 569 10.54 -21.69 -27.18
C GLU A 569 10.15 -22.60 -26.01
N LEU A 570 11.03 -22.69 -25.01
CA LEU A 570 10.77 -23.42 -23.77
C LEU A 570 9.97 -22.56 -22.81
N VAL A 571 8.70 -22.89 -22.60
CA VAL A 571 7.85 -22.25 -21.60
C VAL A 571 7.95 -23.04 -20.29
N VAL A 572 8.15 -22.33 -19.18
CA VAL A 572 8.21 -22.90 -17.83
C VAL A 572 7.21 -22.21 -16.91
N LEU A 573 6.68 -22.94 -15.93
CA LEU A 573 5.79 -22.42 -14.91
C LEU A 573 5.94 -23.22 -13.63
N SER A 574 5.95 -22.56 -12.47
CA SER A 574 6.04 -23.26 -11.20
C SER A 574 5.15 -22.64 -10.13
N ALA A 575 4.66 -23.49 -9.21
CA ALA A 575 3.93 -23.05 -8.03
C ALA A 575 4.25 -23.91 -6.80
N ARG A 576 3.77 -23.50 -5.63
CA ARG A 576 4.04 -24.21 -4.36
C ARG A 576 3.40 -25.61 -4.33
N ASP A 577 2.27 -25.77 -5.00
CA ASP A 577 1.49 -27.02 -5.09
C ASP A 577 0.76 -27.13 -6.44
N GLU A 578 0.16 -28.30 -6.69
CA GLU A 578 -0.47 -28.63 -7.98
C GLU A 578 -1.70 -27.76 -8.25
N GLU A 579 -2.46 -27.42 -7.20
CA GLU A 579 -3.66 -26.60 -7.33
C GLU A 579 -3.30 -25.19 -7.80
N ARG A 580 -2.28 -24.58 -7.16
CA ARG A 580 -1.75 -23.28 -7.55
C ARG A 580 -1.11 -23.31 -8.93
N LEU A 581 -0.44 -24.39 -9.31
CA LEU A 581 0.16 -24.53 -10.65
C LEU A 581 -0.90 -24.55 -11.75
N ARG A 582 -2.02 -25.24 -11.52
CA ARG A 582 -3.17 -25.26 -12.44
C ARG A 582 -3.86 -23.90 -12.52
N ALA A 583 -4.08 -23.24 -11.38
CA ALA A 583 -4.62 -21.89 -11.35
C ALA A 583 -3.72 -20.91 -12.12
N TYR A 584 -2.40 -21.05 -11.99
CA TYR A 584 -1.46 -20.18 -12.68
C TYR A 584 -1.48 -20.42 -14.19
N ALA A 585 -1.56 -21.68 -14.61
CA ALA A 585 -1.69 -22.02 -16.02
C ALA A 585 -2.99 -21.47 -16.63
N ASP A 586 -4.11 -21.54 -15.91
CA ASP A 586 -5.40 -20.99 -16.36
C ASP A 586 -5.34 -19.46 -16.53
N GLU A 587 -4.79 -18.76 -15.52
CA GLU A 587 -4.67 -17.31 -15.55
C GLU A 587 -3.76 -16.83 -16.70
N LEU A 588 -2.61 -17.50 -16.88
CA LEU A 588 -1.68 -17.21 -17.97
C LEU A 588 -2.28 -17.52 -19.35
N ALA A 589 -2.98 -18.65 -19.50
CA ALA A 589 -3.68 -18.97 -20.75
C ALA A 589 -4.71 -17.90 -21.11
N GLY A 590 -5.57 -17.54 -20.16
CA GLY A 590 -6.61 -16.53 -20.36
C GLY A 590 -6.02 -15.15 -20.68
N PHE A 591 -4.89 -14.78 -20.06
CA PHE A 591 -4.17 -13.56 -20.39
C PHE A 591 -3.68 -13.54 -21.84
N LEU A 592 -2.98 -14.60 -22.26
CA LEU A 592 -2.42 -14.70 -23.62
C LEU A 592 -3.53 -14.66 -24.67
N GLU A 593 -4.64 -15.37 -24.45
CA GLU A 593 -5.80 -15.34 -25.36
C GLU A 593 -6.47 -13.95 -25.45
N ARG A 594 -6.55 -13.21 -24.34
CA ARG A 594 -7.09 -11.85 -24.34
C ARG A 594 -6.16 -10.89 -25.07
N ALA A 595 -4.85 -10.99 -24.83
CA ALA A 595 -3.86 -10.12 -25.47
C ALA A 595 -3.79 -10.37 -26.99
N GLU A 596 -3.89 -11.63 -27.42
CA GLU A 596 -3.94 -11.99 -28.84
C GLU A 596 -5.19 -11.39 -29.52
N ARG A 597 -6.37 -11.53 -28.90
CA ARG A 597 -7.62 -10.93 -29.41
C ARG A 597 -7.57 -9.41 -29.52
N ARG A 598 -6.81 -8.75 -28.63
CA ARG A 598 -6.61 -7.29 -28.63
C ARG A 598 -5.50 -6.84 -29.58
N GLY A 599 -4.78 -7.77 -30.22
CA GLY A 599 -3.67 -7.47 -31.13
C GLY A 599 -2.45 -6.87 -30.43
N ASN A 600 -2.27 -7.15 -29.13
CA ASN A 600 -1.20 -6.61 -28.30
C ASN A 600 -0.48 -7.68 -27.47
N ALA A 601 -0.55 -8.95 -27.90
CA ALA A 601 0.17 -10.04 -27.28
C ALA A 601 1.70 -9.81 -27.30
N PRO A 602 2.41 -10.11 -26.20
CA PRO A 602 3.86 -10.23 -26.24
C PRO A 602 4.26 -11.35 -27.20
N THR A 603 5.48 -11.31 -27.71
CA THR A 603 6.04 -12.44 -28.49
C THR A 603 6.28 -13.64 -27.58
N LEU A 604 6.25 -14.86 -28.14
CA LEU A 604 6.50 -16.07 -27.35
C LEU A 604 7.88 -16.05 -26.68
N ALA A 605 8.90 -15.50 -27.33
CA ALA A 605 10.23 -15.38 -26.77
C ALA A 605 10.28 -14.44 -25.54
N GLU A 606 9.52 -13.34 -25.55
CA GLU A 606 9.36 -12.45 -24.39
C GLU A 606 8.63 -13.16 -23.24
N VAL A 607 7.59 -13.95 -23.54
CA VAL A 607 6.85 -14.75 -22.55
C VAL A 607 7.78 -15.78 -21.89
N ALA A 608 8.47 -16.59 -22.71
CA ALA A 608 9.39 -17.62 -22.23
C ALA A 608 10.53 -17.00 -21.40
N HIS A 609 11.15 -15.92 -21.88
CA HIS A 609 12.21 -15.22 -21.16
C HIS A 609 11.75 -14.75 -19.79
N THR A 610 10.61 -14.06 -19.71
CA THR A 610 10.08 -13.53 -18.44
C THR A 610 9.79 -14.64 -17.43
N LEU A 611 9.21 -15.76 -17.88
CA LEU A 611 8.90 -16.89 -16.99
C LEU A 611 10.15 -17.63 -16.51
N GLN A 612 11.22 -17.62 -17.31
CA GLN A 612 12.49 -18.25 -16.97
C GLN A 612 13.31 -17.41 -15.97
N THR A 613 13.50 -16.11 -16.25
CA THR A 613 14.41 -15.26 -15.47
C THR A 613 13.71 -14.49 -14.35
N GLY A 614 12.42 -14.19 -14.50
CA GLY A 614 11.68 -13.28 -13.63
C GLY A 614 10.69 -13.94 -12.67
N ARG A 615 10.75 -15.27 -12.47
CA ARG A 615 9.86 -16.02 -11.57
C ARG A 615 10.63 -16.96 -10.66
N GLU A 616 10.24 -17.02 -9.39
CA GLU A 616 10.82 -17.99 -8.47
C GLU A 616 10.45 -19.43 -8.86
N ALA A 617 11.43 -20.33 -8.82
CA ALA A 617 11.27 -21.72 -9.21
C ALA A 617 10.75 -22.56 -8.03
N PHE A 618 9.44 -22.64 -7.87
CA PHE A 618 8.79 -23.39 -6.80
C PHE A 618 8.81 -24.92 -6.99
N ALA A 619 8.17 -25.63 -6.07
CA ALA A 619 8.22 -27.09 -5.95
C ALA A 619 7.53 -27.80 -7.13
N GLU A 620 6.29 -27.44 -7.45
CA GLU A 620 5.55 -28.04 -8.56
C GLU A 620 5.90 -27.31 -9.85
N ARG A 621 6.42 -28.04 -10.84
CA ARG A 621 7.03 -27.49 -12.05
C ARG A 621 6.41 -28.07 -13.31
N LEU A 622 6.14 -27.20 -14.27
CA LEU A 622 5.60 -27.47 -15.60
C LEU A 622 6.52 -26.88 -16.67
N ALA A 623 6.92 -27.68 -17.67
CA ALA A 623 7.70 -27.20 -18.80
C ALA A 623 7.23 -27.82 -20.11
N PHE A 624 7.19 -27.04 -21.19
CA PHE A 624 6.82 -27.51 -22.53
C PHE A 624 7.36 -26.58 -23.62
N THR A 625 7.42 -27.08 -24.85
CA THR A 625 7.81 -26.27 -26.01
C THR A 625 6.59 -25.77 -26.77
N ALA A 626 6.61 -24.51 -27.22
CA ALA A 626 5.58 -23.95 -28.10
C ALA A 626 6.23 -23.18 -29.27
N THR A 627 5.54 -23.04 -30.39
CA THR A 627 6.03 -22.32 -31.58
C THR A 627 5.46 -20.91 -31.71
N ASP A 628 4.34 -20.64 -31.04
CA ASP A 628 3.67 -19.34 -31.01
C ASP A 628 2.84 -19.19 -29.71
N VAL A 629 2.31 -17.98 -29.50
CA VAL A 629 1.50 -17.64 -28.32
C VAL A 629 0.18 -18.42 -28.27
N PRO A 630 -0.60 -18.55 -29.37
CA PRO A 630 -1.81 -19.38 -29.38
C PRO A 630 -1.56 -20.84 -28.95
N ALA A 631 -0.49 -21.47 -29.44
CA ALA A 631 -0.12 -22.83 -29.06
C ALA A 631 0.22 -22.92 -27.57
N ALA A 632 0.98 -21.96 -27.04
CA ALA A 632 1.31 -21.91 -25.63
C ALA A 632 0.05 -21.75 -24.75
N ALA A 633 -0.85 -20.84 -25.12
CA ALA A 633 -2.11 -20.64 -24.42
C ALA A 633 -2.99 -21.90 -24.42
N ALA A 634 -3.09 -22.58 -25.56
CA ALA A 634 -3.86 -23.83 -25.68
C ALA A 634 -3.30 -24.94 -24.79
N THR A 635 -1.97 -25.11 -24.75
CA THR A 635 -1.29 -26.08 -23.88
C THR A 635 -1.53 -25.80 -22.40
N LEU A 636 -1.41 -24.54 -21.97
CA LEU A 636 -1.66 -24.12 -20.60
C LEU A 636 -3.13 -24.34 -20.20
N ALA A 637 -4.08 -23.99 -21.07
CA ALA A 637 -5.50 -24.20 -20.83
C ALA A 637 -5.87 -25.69 -20.74
N ALA A 638 -5.28 -26.54 -21.60
CA ALA A 638 -5.47 -28.00 -21.53
C ALA A 638 -4.91 -28.58 -20.22
N PHE A 639 -3.72 -28.15 -19.80
CA PHE A 639 -3.14 -28.55 -18.52
C PHE A 639 -4.02 -28.11 -17.33
N ALA A 640 -4.50 -26.87 -17.33
CA ALA A 640 -5.39 -26.35 -16.29
C ALA A 640 -6.66 -27.21 -16.14
N ARG A 641 -7.25 -27.66 -17.26
CA ARG A 641 -8.41 -28.57 -17.29
C ARG A 641 -8.08 -30.03 -16.92
N GLY A 642 -6.81 -30.38 -16.72
CA GLY A 642 -6.37 -31.74 -16.41
C GLY A 642 -6.36 -32.69 -17.61
N GLU A 643 -6.31 -32.14 -18.82
CA GLU A 643 -6.21 -32.94 -20.05
C GLU A 643 -4.77 -33.45 -20.24
N ALA A 644 -4.61 -34.63 -20.87
CA ALA A 644 -3.31 -35.16 -21.20
C ALA A 644 -2.71 -34.42 -22.42
N VAL A 645 -1.56 -33.78 -22.24
CA VAL A 645 -0.86 -33.05 -23.31
C VAL A 645 0.45 -33.77 -23.66
N THR A 646 0.67 -34.02 -24.95
CA THR A 646 1.91 -34.65 -25.45
C THR A 646 3.05 -33.63 -25.47
N GLY A 647 4.26 -34.02 -25.04
CA GLY A 647 5.43 -33.13 -25.00
C GLY A 647 5.49 -32.18 -23.80
N LEU A 648 4.58 -32.35 -22.83
CA LEU A 648 4.56 -31.60 -21.58
C LEU A 648 5.32 -32.37 -20.49
N ALA A 649 6.34 -31.74 -19.93
CA ALA A 649 7.10 -32.24 -18.79
C ALA A 649 6.51 -31.68 -17.49
N ARG A 650 6.36 -32.54 -16.47
CA ARG A 650 5.89 -32.16 -15.14
C ARG A 650 6.70 -32.87 -14.06
N GLY A 651 6.87 -32.23 -12.91
CA GLY A 651 7.57 -32.84 -11.78
C GLY A 651 7.55 -31.99 -10.53
N THR A 652 7.85 -32.64 -9.42
CA THR A 652 7.97 -32.01 -8.09
C THR A 652 9.45 -31.95 -7.72
N ALA A 653 9.97 -30.73 -7.53
CA ALA A 653 11.32 -30.53 -7.03
C ALA A 653 11.47 -31.16 -5.63
N GLY A 654 12.59 -31.84 -5.40
CA GLY A 654 12.85 -32.60 -4.16
C GLY A 654 12.64 -34.11 -4.28
N HIS A 655 11.82 -34.60 -5.21
CA HIS A 655 11.71 -36.05 -5.49
C HIS A 655 13.00 -36.65 -6.06
N HIS A 656 13.82 -35.83 -6.74
CA HIS A 656 15.12 -36.23 -7.31
C HIS A 656 16.27 -35.37 -6.77
N ALA A 657 16.29 -35.09 -5.46
CA ALA A 657 17.27 -34.18 -4.83
C ALA A 657 18.75 -34.50 -5.15
N ALA A 658 19.13 -35.79 -5.20
CA ALA A 658 20.50 -36.18 -5.53
C ALA A 658 20.88 -35.87 -7.00
N LEU A 659 19.92 -35.96 -7.93
CA LEU A 659 20.12 -35.58 -9.33
C LEU A 659 20.21 -34.05 -9.46
N ALA A 660 19.32 -33.33 -8.77
CA ALA A 660 19.32 -31.87 -8.73
C ALA A 660 20.66 -31.33 -8.20
N ASP A 661 21.15 -31.88 -7.09
CA ASP A 661 22.43 -31.48 -6.50
C ASP A 661 23.63 -31.77 -7.42
N LEU A 662 23.65 -32.94 -8.07
CA LEU A 662 24.71 -33.30 -9.02
C LEU A 662 24.82 -32.31 -10.19
N PHE A 663 23.69 -31.86 -10.75
CA PHE A 663 23.73 -30.92 -11.89
C PHE A 663 23.87 -29.46 -11.49
N THR A 664 23.36 -29.08 -10.31
CA THR A 664 23.39 -27.70 -9.81
C THR A 664 24.73 -27.36 -9.16
N HIS A 665 25.27 -28.26 -8.33
CA HIS A 665 26.51 -28.01 -7.56
C HIS A 665 27.65 -28.96 -7.94
N GLY A 666 27.38 -30.05 -8.67
CA GLY A 666 28.42 -30.99 -9.08
C GLY A 666 29.33 -30.47 -10.19
N ALA A 667 30.60 -30.86 -10.13
CA ALA A 667 31.59 -30.48 -11.13
C ALA A 667 31.19 -30.99 -12.53
N GLY A 668 31.09 -30.08 -13.51
CA GLY A 668 30.71 -30.38 -14.90
C GLY A 668 29.21 -30.40 -15.20
N GLY A 669 28.34 -30.28 -14.18
CA GLY A 669 26.89 -30.24 -14.36
C GLY A 669 26.43 -29.04 -15.20
N GLY A 670 26.92 -27.83 -14.87
CA GLY A 670 26.63 -26.62 -15.63
C GLY A 670 27.15 -26.65 -17.08
N ASP A 671 28.31 -27.27 -17.33
CA ASP A 671 28.83 -27.44 -18.70
C ASP A 671 27.98 -28.39 -19.53
N PHE A 672 27.46 -29.46 -18.92
CA PHE A 672 26.53 -30.38 -19.57
C PHE A 672 25.23 -29.65 -19.94
N VAL A 673 24.65 -28.89 -19.01
CA VAL A 673 23.43 -28.08 -19.26
C VAL A 673 23.65 -27.08 -20.41
N ARG A 674 24.76 -26.34 -20.40
CA ARG A 674 25.12 -25.44 -21.51
C ARG A 674 25.32 -26.18 -22.84
N GLY A 675 25.91 -27.38 -22.79
CA GLY A 675 26.05 -28.26 -23.95
C GLY A 675 24.70 -28.69 -24.54
N LEU A 676 23.72 -29.02 -23.69
CA LEU A 676 22.35 -29.33 -24.13
C LEU A 676 21.69 -28.13 -24.82
N ALA A 677 21.86 -26.93 -24.27
CA ALA A 677 21.33 -25.70 -24.84
C ALA A 677 21.94 -25.39 -26.21
N ARG A 678 23.27 -25.47 -26.34
CA ARG A 678 23.98 -25.29 -27.63
C ARG A 678 23.57 -26.32 -28.67
N ALA A 679 23.26 -27.54 -28.23
CA ALA A 679 22.78 -28.61 -29.10
C ALA A 679 21.28 -28.51 -29.42
N GLY A 680 20.56 -27.49 -28.92
CA GLY A 680 19.12 -27.32 -29.13
C GLY A 680 18.26 -28.41 -28.47
N GLN A 681 18.77 -29.10 -27.44
CA GLN A 681 18.08 -30.22 -26.79
C GLN A 681 17.09 -29.74 -25.72
N VAL A 682 16.10 -28.94 -26.15
CA VAL A 682 15.15 -28.25 -25.29
C VAL A 682 14.33 -29.21 -24.42
N ASP A 683 13.91 -30.36 -24.95
CA ASP A 683 13.15 -31.37 -24.20
C ASP A 683 13.93 -31.91 -22.99
N LYS A 684 15.25 -32.03 -23.10
CA LYS A 684 16.09 -32.49 -21.99
C LYS A 684 16.27 -31.40 -20.94
N LEU A 685 16.36 -30.13 -21.35
CA LEU A 685 16.37 -29.00 -20.42
C LEU A 685 15.05 -28.92 -19.65
N ALA A 686 13.92 -29.08 -20.33
CA ALA A 686 12.60 -29.17 -19.72
C ALA A 686 12.55 -30.31 -18.68
N GLY A 687 12.99 -31.51 -19.06
CA GLY A 687 13.06 -32.67 -18.19
C GLY A 687 13.94 -32.46 -16.95
N LEU A 688 15.12 -31.85 -17.09
CA LEU A 688 15.99 -31.54 -15.95
C LEU A 688 15.34 -30.53 -15.01
N TRP A 689 14.80 -29.43 -15.55
CA TRP A 689 14.22 -28.36 -14.73
C TRP A 689 13.04 -28.84 -13.87
N VAL A 690 12.14 -29.65 -14.43
CA VAL A 690 10.99 -30.18 -13.67
C VAL A 690 11.37 -31.18 -12.58
N THR A 691 12.58 -31.75 -12.62
CA THR A 691 13.10 -32.63 -11.56
C THR A 691 13.70 -31.87 -10.37
N GLY A 692 13.80 -30.55 -10.47
CA GLY A 692 14.36 -29.68 -9.42
C GLY A 692 15.78 -29.19 -9.70
N VAL A 693 16.39 -29.51 -10.85
CA VAL A 693 17.67 -28.91 -11.25
C VAL A 693 17.49 -27.40 -11.43
N GLU A 694 18.37 -26.60 -10.85
CA GLU A 694 18.38 -25.15 -11.08
C GLU A 694 19.13 -24.85 -12.38
N LEU A 695 18.48 -24.12 -13.28
CA LEU A 695 19.06 -23.71 -14.55
C LEU A 695 19.42 -22.24 -14.46
N ASP A 696 20.66 -21.91 -14.81
CA ASP A 696 21.11 -20.53 -14.97
C ASP A 696 20.58 -19.98 -16.29
N TRP A 697 19.35 -19.47 -16.25
CA TRP A 697 18.64 -18.94 -17.42
C TRP A 697 19.35 -17.75 -18.05
N ASP A 698 20.06 -16.94 -17.26
CA ASP A 698 20.84 -15.81 -17.78
C ASP A 698 22.02 -16.31 -18.60
N ALA A 699 22.77 -17.30 -18.11
CA ALA A 699 23.84 -17.93 -18.87
C ALA A 699 23.33 -18.62 -20.14
N LEU A 700 22.13 -19.21 -20.11
CA LEU A 700 21.48 -19.80 -21.28
C LEU A 700 21.03 -18.74 -22.29
N ALA A 701 20.55 -17.59 -21.83
CA ALA A 701 20.16 -16.47 -22.67
C ALA A 701 21.36 -15.82 -23.39
N LEU A 702 22.57 -15.89 -22.82
CA LEU A 702 23.81 -15.43 -23.48
C LEU A 702 24.15 -16.20 -24.76
N GLU A 703 23.65 -17.43 -24.90
CA GLU A 703 23.87 -18.25 -26.10
C GLU A 703 22.88 -17.89 -27.24
N ARG A 704 21.89 -17.02 -26.97
CA ARG A 704 20.94 -16.53 -27.99
C ARG A 704 21.51 -15.30 -28.71
N THR A 705 21.23 -15.21 -30.01
CA THR A 705 21.56 -14.03 -30.82
C THR A 705 20.68 -12.82 -30.49
N ASP A 706 19.41 -13.07 -30.15
CA ASP A 706 18.45 -12.05 -29.72
C ASP A 706 18.11 -12.26 -28.23
N ARG A 707 18.23 -11.19 -27.43
CA ARG A 707 17.79 -11.15 -26.04
C ARG A 707 16.37 -10.56 -25.98
N PRO A 708 15.34 -11.37 -25.71
CA PRO A 708 13.99 -10.86 -25.50
C PRO A 708 13.99 -9.92 -24.30
N ARG A 709 13.07 -8.96 -24.29
CA ARG A 709 12.85 -8.09 -23.13
C ARG A 709 11.89 -8.77 -22.15
N THR A 710 11.96 -8.37 -20.89
CA THR A 710 10.93 -8.66 -19.89
C THR A 710 9.61 -8.03 -20.29
N VAL A 711 8.51 -8.75 -20.07
CA VAL A 711 7.14 -8.27 -20.29
C VAL A 711 6.27 -8.52 -19.07
N SER A 712 5.28 -7.65 -18.82
CA SER A 712 4.23 -7.93 -17.83
C SER A 712 3.46 -9.20 -18.19
N LEU A 713 3.40 -10.14 -17.25
CA LEU A 713 2.61 -11.38 -17.30
C LEU A 713 1.85 -11.53 -15.98
N PRO A 714 0.77 -12.34 -15.93
CA PRO A 714 0.12 -12.69 -14.68
C PRO A 714 1.10 -13.11 -13.59
N THR A 715 0.81 -12.69 -12.36
CA THR A 715 1.63 -12.95 -11.17
C THR A 715 1.12 -14.20 -10.44
N TYR A 716 1.83 -14.64 -9.42
CA TYR A 716 1.49 -15.82 -8.64
C TYR A 716 0.03 -15.79 -8.11
N PRO A 717 -0.79 -16.83 -8.38
CA PRO A 717 -2.18 -16.88 -7.95
C PRO A 717 -2.30 -17.38 -6.50
N PHE A 718 -2.03 -16.51 -5.54
CA PHE A 718 -2.07 -16.82 -4.11
C PHE A 718 -3.31 -17.62 -3.68
N ALA A 719 -3.14 -18.57 -2.75
CA ALA A 719 -4.25 -19.29 -2.16
C ALA A 719 -5.21 -18.31 -1.45
N PRO A 720 -6.52 -18.32 -1.75
CA PRO A 720 -7.47 -17.39 -1.17
C PRO A 720 -7.97 -17.89 0.21
N GLU A 721 -7.05 -18.23 1.11
CA GLU A 721 -7.39 -18.76 2.43
C GLU A 721 -7.91 -17.66 3.35
N ARG A 722 -9.02 -17.94 4.03
CA ARG A 722 -9.66 -16.95 4.91
C ARG A 722 -8.92 -16.79 6.23
N HIS A 723 -8.45 -15.58 6.50
CA HIS A 723 -7.90 -15.15 7.78
C HIS A 723 -8.63 -13.90 8.30
N TRP A 724 -9.33 -14.06 9.43
CA TRP A 724 -9.99 -12.97 10.14
C TRP A 724 -10.03 -13.25 11.64
N LEU A 725 -10.05 -12.19 12.46
CA LEU A 725 -10.31 -12.30 13.89
C LEU A 725 -11.64 -13.02 14.13
N THR A 726 -11.64 -13.92 15.11
CA THR A 726 -12.87 -14.59 15.54
C THR A 726 -13.81 -13.56 16.16
N ARG A 727 -15.04 -13.47 15.66
CA ARG A 727 -16.09 -12.60 16.18
C ARG A 727 -17.13 -13.45 16.91
N THR A 728 -17.72 -12.95 18.00
CA THR A 728 -18.99 -13.54 18.48
C THR A 728 -20.07 -13.18 17.45
N PRO A 729 -20.91 -14.13 17.01
CA PRO A 729 -22.06 -13.80 16.18
C PRO A 729 -22.98 -12.79 16.91
N PRO A 730 -23.59 -11.83 16.20
CA PRO A 730 -24.59 -10.97 16.80
C PRO A 730 -25.74 -11.82 17.36
N GLY A 731 -25.98 -11.75 18.67
CA GLY A 731 -27.05 -12.50 19.35
C GLY A 731 -26.60 -13.70 20.19
N GLY A 732 -25.30 -13.99 20.29
CA GLY A 732 -24.80 -14.91 21.32
C GLY A 732 -25.01 -14.32 22.73
N PRO A 733 -25.23 -15.13 23.79
CA PRO A 733 -25.34 -14.61 25.15
C PRO A 733 -24.05 -13.84 25.45
N ALA A 734 -24.19 -12.53 25.69
CA ALA A 734 -23.10 -11.75 26.22
C ALA A 734 -22.63 -12.47 27.49
N ALA A 735 -21.37 -12.91 27.50
CA ALA A 735 -20.73 -13.28 28.75
C ALA A 735 -20.91 -12.08 29.70
N PRO A 736 -21.37 -12.29 30.94
CA PRO A 736 -21.75 -11.18 31.81
C PRO A 736 -20.58 -10.22 31.92
N SER A 737 -20.78 -9.01 31.39
CA SER A 737 -19.84 -7.89 31.50
C SER A 737 -19.73 -7.54 32.99
N ALA A 738 -18.65 -7.99 33.62
CA ALA A 738 -18.29 -7.60 34.96
C ALA A 738 -17.63 -6.21 34.92
N VAL A 739 -18.41 -5.18 34.56
CA VAL A 739 -18.09 -3.79 34.89
C VAL A 739 -19.33 -3.16 35.52
N THR A 740 -19.72 -3.71 36.66
CA THR A 740 -20.44 -2.95 37.69
C THR A 740 -19.47 -2.72 38.83
N ALA A 741 -19.14 -1.44 39.03
CA ALA A 741 -18.48 -0.96 40.22
C ALA A 741 -19.39 -1.24 41.43
N THR A 742 -19.17 -2.39 42.06
CA THR A 742 -19.77 -2.73 43.35
C THR A 742 -18.71 -3.49 44.14
N ALA A 743 -18.50 -3.02 45.37
CA ALA A 743 -17.50 -3.48 46.32
C ALA A 743 -17.29 -5.00 46.26
N VAL A 744 -16.03 -5.39 46.11
CA VAL A 744 -15.57 -6.78 46.17
C VAL A 744 -15.91 -7.35 47.54
N ALA A 745 -16.98 -8.13 47.60
CA ALA A 745 -17.06 -9.26 48.51
C ALA A 745 -16.48 -10.48 47.76
N PRO A 746 -15.50 -11.20 48.34
CA PRO A 746 -14.82 -12.26 47.63
C PRO A 746 -15.75 -13.47 47.48
N ALA A 747 -16.15 -13.77 46.24
CA ALA A 747 -16.82 -15.02 45.91
C ALA A 747 -15.77 -16.10 45.64
N ALA A 748 -15.59 -16.95 46.65
CA ALA A 748 -15.03 -18.30 46.68
C ALA A 748 -14.32 -18.81 45.40
N THR A 749 -12.99 -18.71 45.41
CA THR A 749 -12.14 -19.75 44.84
C THR A 749 -12.47 -21.09 45.49
N THR A 750 -12.48 -22.16 44.70
CA THR A 750 -12.30 -23.55 45.14
C THR A 750 -11.29 -23.56 46.31
N PRO A 751 -11.59 -24.21 47.45
CA PRO A 751 -10.81 -24.03 48.67
C PRO A 751 -9.34 -24.35 48.38
N ALA A 752 -8.46 -23.38 48.60
CA ALA A 752 -7.04 -23.59 48.67
C ALA A 752 -6.82 -24.73 49.67
N ALA A 753 -6.38 -25.89 49.19
CA ALA A 753 -5.96 -26.96 50.07
C ALA A 753 -4.83 -26.40 50.94
N GLU A 754 -5.00 -26.43 52.27
CA GLU A 754 -3.92 -26.04 53.17
C GLU A 754 -2.71 -26.94 52.92
N VAL A 755 -1.54 -26.33 52.68
CA VAL A 755 -0.26 -27.04 52.61
C VAL A 755 -0.02 -27.72 53.96
N ARG A 756 -0.10 -29.05 54.00
CA ARG A 756 0.20 -29.84 55.21
C ARG A 756 1.54 -30.51 55.03
N GLY A 757 2.52 -30.12 55.85
CA GLY A 757 3.83 -30.79 55.89
C GLY A 757 4.71 -30.62 54.64
N GLY A 758 4.49 -29.58 53.83
CA GLY A 758 5.22 -29.36 52.57
C GLY A 758 4.59 -30.05 51.35
N GLU A 759 3.41 -30.65 51.52
CA GLU A 759 2.64 -31.28 50.46
C GLU A 759 1.34 -30.50 50.21
N LEU A 760 1.05 -30.22 48.93
CA LEU A 760 -0.19 -29.62 48.48
C LEU A 760 -1.02 -30.68 47.72
N PRO A 761 -2.11 -31.20 48.32
CA PRO A 761 -3.01 -32.10 47.61
C PRO A 761 -3.89 -31.31 46.64
N LEU A 762 -4.15 -31.87 45.46
CA LEU A 762 -5.02 -31.29 44.45
C LEU A 762 -5.74 -32.38 43.66
N THR A 763 -6.90 -32.04 43.10
CA THR A 763 -7.73 -32.95 42.31
C THR A 763 -7.95 -32.36 40.94
N LEU A 764 -7.55 -33.08 39.88
CA LEU A 764 -7.81 -32.71 38.49
C LEU A 764 -9.04 -33.46 37.98
N ARG A 765 -10.02 -32.73 37.47
CA ARG A 765 -11.22 -33.27 36.84
C ARG A 765 -11.12 -33.16 35.33
N PRO A 766 -11.81 -34.02 34.56
CA PRO A 766 -11.73 -34.01 33.09
C PRO A 766 -12.17 -32.67 32.47
N ALA A 767 -13.06 -31.94 33.13
CA ALA A 767 -13.57 -30.64 32.71
C ALA A 767 -12.70 -29.46 33.15
N ASP A 768 -11.60 -29.68 33.90
CA ASP A 768 -10.76 -28.58 34.35
C ASP A 768 -10.00 -27.98 33.16
N PRO A 769 -9.98 -26.64 33.00
CA PRO A 769 -9.35 -25.98 31.84
C PRO A 769 -7.88 -26.36 31.62
N LEU A 770 -7.19 -26.77 32.69
CA LEU A 770 -5.78 -27.18 32.65
C LEU A 770 -5.56 -28.49 31.84
N VAL A 771 -6.60 -29.33 31.69
CA VAL A 771 -6.52 -30.63 30.99
C VAL A 771 -7.54 -30.78 29.88
N ALA A 772 -8.70 -30.12 29.95
CA ALA A 772 -9.84 -30.33 29.05
C ALA A 772 -9.51 -30.24 27.55
N ASP A 773 -8.62 -29.32 27.17
CA ASP A 773 -8.25 -29.07 25.77
C ASP A 773 -7.00 -29.86 25.31
N HIS A 774 -6.38 -30.65 26.19
CA HIS A 774 -5.14 -31.39 25.91
C HIS A 774 -5.37 -32.91 25.82
N VAL A 775 -5.80 -33.34 24.64
CA VAL A 775 -6.12 -34.75 24.33
C VAL A 775 -5.05 -35.37 23.42
N VAL A 776 -4.40 -36.44 23.88
CA VAL A 776 -3.37 -37.18 23.12
C VAL A 776 -3.81 -38.63 22.95
N SER A 777 -3.96 -39.07 21.70
CA SER A 777 -4.47 -40.41 21.34
C SER A 777 -5.80 -40.74 22.01
N GLY A 778 -6.73 -39.76 22.05
CA GLY A 778 -8.07 -39.92 22.62
C GLY A 778 -8.12 -39.92 24.15
N ARG A 779 -7.03 -39.61 24.84
CA ARG A 779 -6.97 -39.54 26.31
C ARG A 779 -6.64 -38.11 26.74
N THR A 780 -7.35 -37.60 27.73
CA THR A 780 -7.07 -36.29 28.35
C THR A 780 -5.85 -36.42 29.25
N ILE A 781 -4.81 -35.64 28.96
CA ILE A 781 -3.51 -35.72 29.64
C ILE A 781 -3.14 -34.32 30.14
N LEU A 782 -2.56 -34.22 31.35
CA LEU A 782 -2.00 -32.94 31.81
C LEU A 782 -0.80 -32.53 30.93
N PRO A 783 -0.85 -31.37 30.23
CA PRO A 783 0.28 -30.91 29.42
C PRO A 783 1.52 -30.64 30.29
N GLY A 784 2.72 -30.73 29.69
CA GLY A 784 3.99 -30.52 30.38
C GLY A 784 4.08 -29.18 31.15
N ALA A 785 3.51 -28.11 30.59
CA ALA A 785 3.41 -26.80 31.23
C ALA A 785 2.43 -26.77 32.41
N GLY A 786 1.40 -27.62 32.40
CA GLY A 786 0.44 -27.72 33.50
C GLY A 786 1.05 -28.23 34.80
N TYR A 787 2.04 -29.14 34.74
CA TYR A 787 2.81 -29.55 35.93
C TYR A 787 3.54 -28.37 36.57
N LEU A 788 4.05 -27.45 35.75
CA LEU A 788 4.80 -26.29 36.24
C LEU A 788 3.86 -25.27 36.89
N ASP A 789 2.68 -25.07 36.31
CA ASP A 789 1.65 -24.18 36.87
C ASP A 789 1.19 -24.65 38.26
N LEU A 790 0.94 -25.97 38.41
CA LEU A 790 0.63 -26.59 39.70
C LEU A 790 1.74 -26.37 40.74
N VAL A 791 3.01 -26.41 40.31
CA VAL A 791 4.16 -26.16 41.19
C VAL A 791 4.24 -24.69 41.59
N LEU A 792 4.03 -23.76 40.66
CA LEU A 792 4.02 -22.32 40.91
C LEU A 792 2.91 -21.92 41.88
N ASP A 793 1.72 -22.50 41.72
CA ASP A 793 0.61 -22.33 42.64
C ASP A 793 0.95 -22.86 44.04
N ALA A 794 1.61 -24.02 44.12
CA ALA A 794 2.02 -24.59 45.41
C ALA A 794 3.07 -23.76 46.15
N VAL A 795 3.91 -22.99 45.45
CA VAL A 795 4.91 -22.12 46.08
C VAL A 795 4.48 -20.66 46.19
N GLY A 796 3.31 -20.29 45.65
CA GLY A 796 2.81 -18.91 45.63
C GLY A 796 3.69 -17.94 44.85
N ALA A 797 4.57 -18.44 43.97
CA ALA A 797 5.56 -17.64 43.26
C ALA A 797 5.04 -17.29 41.87
N ARG A 798 4.35 -16.15 41.74
CA ARG A 798 3.98 -15.56 40.44
C ARG A 798 4.78 -14.31 40.08
N ASP A 799 5.63 -13.82 40.99
CA ASP A 799 6.36 -12.52 40.89
C ASP A 799 7.86 -12.62 40.50
N GLY A 800 8.33 -13.72 39.89
CA GLY A 800 9.64 -13.76 39.21
C GLY A 800 10.89 -14.00 40.09
N ASP A 801 10.74 -14.20 41.41
CA ASP A 801 11.86 -14.39 42.35
C ASP A 801 12.54 -15.79 42.28
N ARG A 802 11.97 -16.74 41.54
CA ARG A 802 12.45 -18.12 41.45
C ARG A 802 12.39 -18.65 40.02
N VAL A 803 13.35 -19.51 39.69
CA VAL A 803 13.44 -20.21 38.41
C VAL A 803 13.22 -21.70 38.67
N ILE A 804 12.39 -22.33 37.82
CA ILE A 804 12.23 -23.78 37.77
C ILE A 804 13.34 -24.32 36.87
N ASP A 805 14.14 -25.24 37.38
CA ASP A 805 15.30 -25.84 36.72
C ASP A 805 15.30 -27.38 36.87
N ASP A 806 16.07 -28.07 36.03
CA ASP A 806 16.24 -29.54 36.04
C ASP A 806 14.91 -30.33 36.12
N VAL A 807 13.93 -29.96 35.27
CA VAL A 807 12.62 -30.61 35.23
C VAL A 807 12.68 -31.93 34.46
N TYR A 808 12.17 -33.00 35.08
CA TYR A 808 11.98 -34.31 34.47
C TYR A 808 10.49 -34.68 34.49
N TRP A 809 9.95 -35.01 33.32
CA TRP A 809 8.62 -35.60 33.15
C TRP A 809 8.79 -37.12 33.05
N LEU A 810 8.31 -37.84 34.05
CA LEU A 810 8.58 -39.26 34.22
C LEU A 810 7.42 -40.13 33.72
N THR A 811 6.20 -39.78 34.11
CA THR A 811 4.99 -40.54 33.77
C THR A 811 3.83 -39.56 33.53
N PRO A 812 3.03 -39.69 32.46
CA PRO A 812 1.90 -38.80 32.22
C PRO A 812 0.79 -38.99 33.25
N VAL A 813 0.20 -37.89 33.72
CA VAL A 813 -1.11 -37.87 34.39
C VAL A 813 -2.19 -37.95 33.33
N VAL A 814 -2.94 -39.05 33.35
CA VAL A 814 -4.08 -39.27 32.44
C VAL A 814 -5.35 -39.10 33.26
N VAL A 815 -6.14 -38.09 32.93
CA VAL A 815 -7.43 -37.83 33.58
C VAL A 815 -8.51 -38.45 32.69
N ALA A 816 -8.93 -39.67 33.02
CA ALA A 816 -9.95 -40.39 32.26
C ALA A 816 -11.36 -39.87 32.59
N ASP A 817 -12.37 -40.73 32.79
CA ASP A 817 -13.74 -40.29 33.11
C ASP A 817 -13.93 -39.93 34.61
N ALA A 818 -12.90 -40.10 35.43
CA ALA A 818 -12.92 -39.84 36.86
C ALA A 818 -11.83 -38.83 37.28
N PRO A 819 -12.05 -38.07 38.37
CA PRO A 819 -11.03 -37.17 38.90
C PRO A 819 -9.74 -37.91 39.29
N GLU A 820 -8.60 -37.29 39.00
CA GLU A 820 -7.28 -37.74 39.41
C GLU A 820 -6.78 -36.93 40.60
N GLU A 821 -6.36 -37.62 41.65
CA GLU A 821 -5.79 -37.00 42.85
C GLU A 821 -4.27 -36.97 42.76
N LEU A 822 -3.70 -35.79 42.95
CA LEU A 822 -2.28 -35.52 42.89
C LEU A 822 -1.81 -34.82 44.16
N VAL A 823 -0.50 -34.87 44.39
CA VAL A 823 0.18 -34.12 45.44
C VAL A 823 1.40 -33.44 44.83
N VAL A 824 1.54 -32.13 45.08
CA VAL A 824 2.79 -31.41 44.85
C VAL A 824 3.56 -31.41 46.17
N ALA A 825 4.64 -32.19 46.24
CA ALA A 825 5.51 -32.27 47.39
C ALA A 825 6.72 -31.35 47.21
N LEU A 826 7.00 -30.53 48.22
CA LEU A 826 8.12 -29.60 48.26
C LEU A 826 9.08 -29.98 49.38
N GLN A 827 10.36 -30.14 49.06
CA GLN A 827 11.41 -30.45 50.04
C GLN A 827 12.58 -29.48 49.91
N GLU A 828 12.98 -28.89 51.04
CA GLU A 828 14.21 -28.08 51.12
C GLU A 828 15.44 -29.00 51.13
N ALA A 829 16.39 -28.75 50.22
CA ALA A 829 17.67 -29.46 50.17
C ALA A 829 18.78 -28.54 49.64
N ASP A 830 19.86 -28.36 50.43
CA ASP A 830 21.08 -27.64 50.02
C ASP A 830 20.86 -26.22 49.46
N GLY A 831 19.91 -25.47 50.02
CA GLY A 831 19.62 -24.08 49.61
C GLY A 831 18.80 -23.96 48.32
N ALA A 832 18.25 -25.07 47.82
CA ALA A 832 17.26 -25.12 46.75
C ALA A 832 16.02 -25.91 47.22
N ARG A 833 14.87 -25.67 46.59
CA ARG A 833 13.63 -26.37 46.93
C ARG A 833 13.29 -27.36 45.83
N ARG A 834 13.38 -28.65 46.10
CA ARG A 834 12.96 -29.70 45.16
C ARG A 834 11.45 -29.85 45.16
N PHE A 835 10.87 -30.05 43.99
CA PHE A 835 9.45 -30.37 43.86
C PHE A 835 9.26 -31.73 43.21
N GLU A 836 8.20 -32.44 43.62
CA GLU A 836 7.69 -33.62 42.94
C GLU A 836 6.17 -33.55 42.80
N VAL A 837 5.66 -33.87 41.62
CA VAL A 837 4.22 -34.06 41.37
C VAL A 837 3.95 -35.56 41.37
N ARG A 838 3.18 -36.05 42.34
CA ARG A 838 2.92 -37.48 42.58
C ARG A 838 1.43 -37.78 42.52
N GLY A 839 1.06 -38.98 42.09
CA GLY A 839 -0.30 -39.49 42.28
C GLY A 839 -0.57 -39.89 43.74
N VAL A 840 -1.83 -40.02 44.13
CA VAL A 840 -2.20 -40.56 45.45
C VAL A 840 -2.30 -42.10 45.40
N HIS A 841 -1.94 -42.79 46.49
CA HIS A 841 -1.98 -44.25 46.58
C HIS A 841 -3.39 -44.81 46.30
N ARG A 842 -3.52 -45.64 45.25
CA ARG A 842 -4.78 -46.34 44.94
C ARG A 842 -4.86 -47.78 45.52
N ALA A 843 -3.78 -48.30 46.13
CA ALA A 843 -3.77 -49.61 46.82
C ALA A 843 -2.68 -49.68 47.91
N ALA A 844 -2.94 -50.40 49.01
CA ALA A 844 -1.99 -50.55 50.11
C ALA A 844 -0.77 -51.41 49.69
N GLY A 845 0.43 -50.80 49.65
CA GLY A 845 1.71 -51.50 49.44
C GLY A 845 2.47 -51.17 48.15
N THR A 846 1.93 -50.34 47.24
CA THR A 846 2.63 -49.88 46.03
C THR A 846 3.05 -48.42 46.15
N ALA A 847 4.28 -48.06 45.74
CA ALA A 847 4.75 -46.66 45.77
C ALA A 847 3.92 -45.79 44.81
N ALA A 848 3.54 -44.59 45.26
CA ALA A 848 2.84 -43.62 44.43
C ALA A 848 3.66 -43.24 43.18
N PRO A 849 3.06 -43.18 41.99
CA PRO A 849 3.79 -42.81 40.78
C PRO A 849 4.23 -41.34 40.85
N VAL A 850 5.50 -41.09 40.53
CA VAL A 850 6.02 -39.74 40.34
C VAL A 850 5.83 -39.36 38.88
N HIS A 851 5.12 -38.27 38.63
CA HIS A 851 4.78 -37.80 37.30
C HIS A 851 5.77 -36.74 36.78
N ALA A 852 6.17 -35.82 37.66
CA ALA A 852 7.20 -34.84 37.36
C ALA A 852 8.04 -34.54 38.59
N ARG A 853 9.29 -34.12 38.41
CA ARG A 853 10.14 -33.59 39.47
C ARG A 853 11.10 -32.54 38.93
N GLY A 854 11.57 -31.65 39.79
CA GLY A 854 12.59 -30.67 39.43
C GLY A 854 13.02 -29.85 40.64
N VAL A 855 13.68 -28.73 40.38
CA VAL A 855 14.23 -27.86 41.42
C VAL A 855 13.79 -26.42 41.21
N LEU A 856 13.46 -25.73 42.30
CA LEU A 856 13.25 -24.29 42.34
C LEU A 856 14.50 -23.65 42.92
N VAL A 857 15.15 -22.82 42.12
CA VAL A 857 16.33 -22.04 42.50
C VAL A 857 16.00 -20.56 42.57
N PRO A 858 16.60 -19.79 43.50
CA PRO A 858 16.52 -18.33 43.47
C PRO A 858 16.98 -17.76 42.12
N ALA A 859 16.27 -16.75 41.59
CA ALA A 859 16.56 -16.19 40.26
C ALA A 859 17.98 -15.62 40.11
N ASP A 860 18.59 -15.16 41.22
CA ASP A 860 19.98 -14.68 41.29
C ASP A 860 21.04 -15.81 41.22
N ARG A 861 20.61 -17.06 41.42
CA ARG A 861 21.46 -18.28 41.35
C ARG A 861 21.16 -19.16 40.14
N ALA A 862 20.21 -18.78 39.29
CA ALA A 862 19.84 -19.55 38.11
C ALA A 862 20.99 -19.60 37.09
N PRO A 863 21.36 -20.79 36.57
CA PRO A 863 22.35 -20.88 35.50
C PRO A 863 21.85 -20.15 34.24
N ARG A 864 22.69 -19.29 33.64
CA ARG A 864 22.35 -18.62 32.37
C ARG A 864 22.03 -19.67 31.30
N PRO A 865 20.98 -19.47 30.48
CA PRO A 865 20.60 -20.44 29.46
C PRO A 865 21.80 -20.72 28.53
N ARG A 866 22.24 -21.97 28.48
CA ARG A 866 23.26 -22.40 27.53
C ARG A 866 22.69 -22.23 26.12
N ARG A 867 23.28 -21.35 25.32
CA ARG A 867 23.06 -21.35 23.86
C ARG A 867 23.35 -22.75 23.35
N SER A 868 22.36 -23.40 22.76
CA SER A 868 22.58 -24.66 22.04
C SER A 868 23.64 -24.41 20.97
N PRO A 869 24.70 -25.22 20.86
CA PRO A 869 25.62 -25.10 19.75
C PRO A 869 24.87 -25.49 18.48
N SER A 870 24.65 -24.51 17.60
CA SER A 870 24.26 -24.73 16.21
C SER A 870 25.14 -25.84 15.64
N ALA A 871 24.53 -26.83 14.99
CA ALA A 871 25.23 -27.88 14.26
C ALA A 871 26.13 -27.26 13.18
N THR A 872 27.38 -26.96 13.51
CA THR A 872 28.42 -26.59 12.55
C THR A 872 28.78 -27.83 11.76
N SER A 873 28.57 -27.76 10.44
CA SER A 873 29.13 -28.68 9.47
C SER A 873 30.65 -28.76 9.65
N ARG A 874 31.15 -29.98 9.85
CA ARG A 874 32.58 -30.26 9.81
C ARG A 874 32.99 -30.47 8.35
N THR A 875 33.71 -29.51 7.79
CA THR A 875 34.52 -29.74 6.59
C THR A 875 35.90 -30.26 7.01
N PRO A 876 36.46 -31.31 6.39
CA PRO A 876 37.77 -31.82 6.77
C PRO A 876 38.89 -30.94 6.19
N ALA A 877 39.84 -30.59 7.05
CA ALA A 877 41.08 -29.92 6.64
C ALA A 877 41.91 -30.82 5.72
N ARG A 878 42.38 -30.27 4.59
CA ARG A 878 43.48 -30.85 3.81
C ARG A 878 44.82 -30.58 4.53
N PRO A 879 45.76 -31.53 4.56
CA PRO A 879 47.14 -31.24 4.91
C PRO A 879 47.87 -30.58 3.74
N SER A 880 48.90 -29.82 4.09
CA SER A 880 49.86 -29.06 3.27
C SER A 880 50.19 -29.62 1.89
#